data_AF-A0A8H5VUI1-F1
#
_entry.id   AF-A0A8H5VUI1-F1
#
_cell.length_a   1.000
_cell.length_b   1.000
_cell.length_c   1.000
_cell.angle_alpha   90.00
_cell.angle_beta   90.00
_cell.angle_gamma   90.00
#
_symmetry.space_group_name_H-M   'P 1'
#
loop_
_entity.id
_entity.type
_entity.pdbx_description
1 polymer ?
#
loop_
_entity_poly.entity_id
_entity_poly.type
_entity_poly.pdbx_seq_one_letter_code
_entity_poly.pdbx_strand_id
1 'polypeptide(L)'
;MTSPTSIDTFFDENNPDVPSDILDHLIEIYRVKLHLQPLQLFVVSELKDTLTSAPQYLLYSFLALTVRYSPHDFYKGNQVKAVELYGNSAQQEVAILASQGVPKLEIVQALCLLVLVDVAACKPGRAWMSIGTMSRLEALRKLSQSTFYEPSPELEASLRCHWTVALLEQTFMPQERTSIYDDDEHKYPASAHRPPSLPPTNDGECPPDLFSDDASEDLGVTAYYINVIEMWGHLSSYMHQVRIGKVETAWSPGSMHYILCAELYKHETKVPHSHLLRNVHFTKRMAVELQDQREYWIPWLLMQVVTHAITAILHHPFIHLVAMRDRSSGLQARSFLQQTVDQALFNSAWVFKLLRLCEELRFEICDPLVGQLVAVVATIPWLFQRAIDPKVAEKAKGDLEWCKGFLEKLSSTWPHIAQKLDLLQSLDSTADNSSQPPAGKGISIVFHPALFWALVDPKISQMTPLHGEGPGRSQDATIRISTHYIHPLIETHLSHSAPVQREESFGPFMFDVGELEEGREQVDIRLHQTLWCIISDVSFQPDSQSDLPNSIACLHLLIMDQISKIVIIGAGVFGLTAAKQLALEGHQNITVIDRHMPPVPDGSSSDISRVIRFDYADTDYCSLAYEAYRRWSETPKYKGIFYQTDYVIAGSRSTPEKSWTDKTIAQLDKRQLPYTRLVDAADTKRRFPILTGELAQPNFEGYLNKSGGWADANKAIKQLRDECLELGISFIAGRAGTVTGFDSDAEGIIKAVKTLEGTPIRGDHFILAAGAWSSGIVPTYNSTLSTAQALGFLRLSDDEMIKYKNIPIYMNYATGWFNFPPHEDTKMLKFAVHGWGYTRAPSKGDNNSVKSNISVPPPVSRERKNFVPEDAEERLRAGLREMLPELADRALTRVALCWYTDTPTGDFIMDYHPDYKNLFVGGGGSGHAFKFLPVLGECMASAWKKKLPNHLAEKWKFHTEYEHRVDTFLGDGSRGGPERRELSAAEKAKLDGGERSKL
;
A
#
# COMPACT_ATOMS: atom_id res chain seq x y z
N MET A 1 -51.47 -47.10 36.68
CA MET A 1 -51.25 -47.21 35.23
C MET A 1 -49.75 -47.15 35.02
N THR A 2 -49.19 -48.25 34.55
CA THR A 2 -47.77 -48.45 34.27
C THR A 2 -47.29 -47.48 33.18
N SER A 3 -46.36 -46.60 33.52
CA SER A 3 -45.62 -45.75 32.56
C SER A 3 -44.78 -46.65 31.65
N PRO A 4 -44.75 -46.44 30.33
CA PRO A 4 -44.05 -47.33 29.42
C PRO A 4 -42.53 -47.20 29.63
N THR A 5 -41.89 -48.34 29.79
CA THR A 5 -40.45 -48.60 29.62
C THR A 5 -39.88 -47.78 28.46
N SER A 6 -38.91 -46.90 28.74
CA SER A 6 -38.00 -46.39 27.71
C SER A 6 -37.29 -47.61 27.13
N ILE A 7 -37.63 -47.96 25.89
CA ILE A 7 -36.81 -48.87 25.12
C ILE A 7 -35.47 -48.14 25.01
N ASP A 8 -34.41 -48.67 25.61
CA ASP A 8 -33.06 -48.18 25.42
C ASP A 8 -32.73 -48.35 23.94
N THR A 9 -33.00 -47.30 23.14
CA THR A 9 -32.64 -47.26 21.73
C THR A 9 -31.14 -47.03 21.68
N PHE A 10 -30.40 -48.07 21.32
CA PHE A 10 -28.99 -47.99 21.01
C PHE A 10 -28.80 -47.96 19.49
N PHE A 11 -27.71 -47.35 19.03
CA PHE A 11 -27.34 -47.36 17.62
C PHE A 11 -27.23 -48.80 17.08
N ASP A 12 -27.93 -49.08 15.98
CA ASP A 12 -27.91 -50.35 15.24
C ASP A 12 -27.44 -50.08 13.80
N GLU A 13 -26.41 -50.81 13.36
CA GLU A 13 -25.86 -50.71 12.00
C GLU A 13 -26.90 -51.08 10.92
N ASN A 14 -27.91 -51.90 11.25
CA ASN A 14 -28.98 -52.30 10.33
C ASN A 14 -30.12 -51.28 10.25
N ASN A 15 -30.21 -50.35 11.21
CA ASN A 15 -31.18 -49.27 11.23
C ASN A 15 -30.50 -47.95 11.63
N PRO A 16 -29.80 -47.30 10.68
CA PRO A 16 -28.98 -46.13 10.94
C PRO A 16 -29.76 -44.83 11.19
N ASP A 17 -31.10 -44.88 11.22
CA ASP A 17 -31.95 -43.72 11.43
C ASP A 17 -31.77 -43.13 12.84
N VAL A 18 -31.71 -41.80 12.91
CA VAL A 18 -31.44 -41.06 14.15
C VAL A 18 -32.76 -40.50 14.70
N PRO A 19 -33.14 -40.80 15.94
CA PRO A 19 -34.30 -40.19 16.58
C PRO A 19 -34.18 -38.66 16.67
N SER A 20 -35.32 -37.94 16.64
CA SER A 20 -35.30 -36.47 16.57
C SER A 20 -34.62 -35.81 17.76
N ASP A 21 -34.73 -36.37 18.96
CA ASP A 21 -34.08 -35.86 20.18
C ASP A 21 -32.55 -36.02 20.13
N ILE A 22 -32.07 -37.10 19.52
CA ILE A 22 -30.65 -37.31 19.27
C ILE A 22 -30.15 -36.33 18.21
N LEU A 23 -30.93 -36.07 17.16
CA LEU A 23 -30.60 -35.06 16.16
C LEU A 23 -30.48 -33.65 16.77
N ASP A 24 -31.40 -33.27 17.67
CA ASP A 24 -31.32 -31.99 18.39
C ASP A 24 -30.04 -31.88 19.22
N HIS A 25 -29.64 -32.96 19.89
CA HIS A 25 -28.37 -33.02 20.62
C HIS A 25 -27.15 -32.84 19.70
N LEU A 26 -27.15 -33.47 18.52
CA LEU A 26 -26.07 -33.35 17.53
C LEU A 26 -26.02 -31.94 16.90
N ILE A 27 -27.17 -31.28 16.74
CA ILE A 27 -27.27 -29.87 16.32
C ILE A 27 -26.62 -28.95 17.37
N GLU A 28 -26.83 -29.18 18.66
CA GLU A 28 -26.17 -28.38 19.70
C GLU A 28 -24.65 -28.59 19.70
N ILE A 29 -24.19 -29.83 19.46
CA ILE A 29 -22.76 -30.11 19.26
C ILE A 29 -22.19 -29.30 18.09
N TYR A 30 -22.90 -29.28 16.96
CA TYR A 30 -22.52 -28.47 15.81
C TYR A 30 -22.42 -26.99 16.17
N ARG A 31 -23.46 -26.44 16.82
CA ARG A 31 -23.52 -25.04 17.24
C ARG A 31 -22.35 -24.64 18.15
N VAL A 32 -21.98 -25.50 19.10
CA VAL A 32 -20.93 -25.17 20.09
C VAL A 32 -19.53 -25.36 19.51
N LYS A 33 -19.28 -26.49 18.82
CA LYS A 33 -17.93 -26.93 18.47
C LYS A 33 -17.51 -26.68 17.02
N LEU A 34 -18.46 -26.51 16.09
CA LEU A 34 -18.18 -26.54 14.64
C LEU A 34 -18.67 -25.30 13.89
N HIS A 35 -19.81 -24.73 14.29
CA HIS A 35 -20.38 -23.54 13.67
C HIS A 35 -19.44 -22.36 13.86
N LEU A 36 -19.10 -21.72 12.73
CA LEU A 36 -18.11 -20.65 12.61
C LEU A 36 -16.68 -21.05 13.06
N GLN A 37 -16.40 -22.36 13.17
CA GLN A 37 -15.12 -22.91 13.66
C GLN A 37 -14.68 -24.21 12.94
N PRO A 38 -14.42 -24.22 11.62
CA PRO A 38 -14.46 -23.11 10.65
C PRO A 38 -15.73 -23.11 9.78
N LEU A 39 -16.73 -23.96 10.08
CA LEU A 39 -17.87 -24.17 9.18
C LEU A 39 -18.90 -23.05 9.29
N GLN A 40 -19.12 -22.31 8.21
CA GLN A 40 -20.19 -21.31 8.14
C GLN A 40 -21.44 -21.82 7.40
N LEU A 41 -21.51 -23.12 7.12
CA LEU A 41 -22.39 -23.75 6.13
C LEU A 41 -23.89 -23.51 6.32
N PHE A 42 -24.37 -23.50 7.56
CA PHE A 42 -25.80 -23.54 7.86
C PHE A 42 -26.23 -22.39 8.75
N VAL A 43 -27.50 -22.00 8.61
CA VAL A 43 -28.19 -21.11 9.57
C VAL A 43 -28.71 -21.99 10.71
N VAL A 44 -28.21 -21.79 11.93
CA VAL A 44 -28.46 -22.71 13.06
C VAL A 44 -29.96 -22.81 13.40
N SER A 45 -30.71 -21.70 13.29
CA SER A 45 -32.15 -21.69 13.57
C SER A 45 -32.99 -22.54 12.61
N GLU A 46 -32.48 -22.79 11.40
CA GLU A 46 -33.18 -23.55 10.34
C GLU A 46 -32.54 -24.94 10.10
N LEU A 47 -31.49 -25.27 10.87
CA LEU A 47 -30.67 -26.45 10.63
C LEU A 47 -31.45 -27.76 10.79
N LYS A 48 -32.38 -27.84 11.75
CA LYS A 48 -33.20 -29.04 11.97
C LYS A 48 -34.08 -29.34 10.75
N ASP A 49 -34.76 -28.32 10.23
CA ASP A 49 -35.64 -28.45 9.06
C ASP A 49 -34.82 -28.75 7.80
N THR A 50 -33.65 -28.10 7.67
CA THR A 50 -32.68 -28.34 6.59
C THR A 50 -32.22 -29.79 6.59
N LEU A 51 -31.81 -30.35 7.74
CA LEU A 51 -31.31 -31.73 7.84
C LEU A 51 -32.42 -32.77 7.66
N THR A 52 -33.64 -32.48 8.10
CA THR A 52 -34.79 -33.40 7.96
C THR A 52 -35.25 -33.52 6.51
N SER A 53 -35.08 -32.46 5.71
CA SER A 53 -35.39 -32.42 4.28
C SER A 53 -34.20 -32.70 3.37
N ALA A 54 -32.98 -32.78 3.93
CA ALA A 54 -31.75 -32.98 3.18
C ALA A 54 -31.68 -34.37 2.52
N PRO A 55 -30.98 -34.50 1.38
CA PRO A 55 -30.57 -35.79 0.85
C PRO A 55 -29.78 -36.60 1.89
N GLN A 56 -29.94 -37.92 1.87
CA GLN A 56 -29.35 -38.83 2.86
C GLN A 56 -27.83 -38.64 3.00
N TYR A 57 -27.11 -38.44 1.90
CA TYR A 57 -25.67 -38.19 1.93
C TYR A 57 -25.27 -36.93 2.71
N LEU A 58 -26.08 -35.86 2.69
CA LEU A 58 -25.78 -34.62 3.42
C LEU A 58 -26.05 -34.82 4.92
N LEU A 59 -27.17 -35.46 5.26
CA LEU A 59 -27.48 -35.85 6.64
C LEU A 59 -26.38 -36.75 7.21
N TYR A 60 -25.97 -37.77 6.47
CA TYR A 60 -24.93 -38.70 6.92
C TYR A 60 -23.55 -38.03 7.04
N SER A 61 -23.20 -37.10 6.16
CA SER A 61 -21.99 -36.28 6.35
C SER A 61 -22.05 -35.46 7.65
N PHE A 62 -23.21 -34.89 7.98
CA PHE A 62 -23.42 -34.14 9.22
C PHE A 62 -23.31 -35.05 10.46
N LEU A 63 -23.96 -36.22 10.43
CA LEU A 63 -23.89 -37.21 11.50
C LEU A 63 -22.47 -37.73 11.70
N ALA A 64 -21.76 -38.08 10.62
CA ALA A 64 -20.39 -38.57 10.68
C ALA A 64 -19.45 -37.58 11.40
N LEU A 65 -19.65 -36.28 11.20
CA LEU A 65 -18.87 -35.23 11.86
C LEU A 65 -19.29 -35.02 13.33
N THR A 66 -20.59 -34.90 13.60
CA THR A 66 -21.10 -34.52 14.94
C THR A 66 -21.10 -35.67 15.93
N VAL A 67 -21.42 -36.90 15.50
CA VAL A 67 -21.45 -38.10 16.36
C VAL A 67 -20.10 -38.32 17.03
N ARG A 68 -19.00 -37.97 16.36
CA ARG A 68 -17.63 -38.02 16.90
C ARG A 68 -17.47 -37.28 18.24
N TYR A 69 -18.25 -36.23 18.46
CA TYR A 69 -18.17 -35.41 19.67
C TYR A 69 -19.31 -35.69 20.64
N SER A 70 -20.21 -36.63 20.33
CA SER A 70 -21.39 -36.91 21.14
C SER A 70 -21.06 -37.79 22.34
N PRO A 71 -21.34 -37.33 23.57
CA PRO A 71 -21.30 -38.15 24.77
C PRO A 71 -22.63 -38.93 24.99
N HIS A 72 -23.59 -38.87 24.07
CA HIS A 72 -24.93 -39.42 24.27
C HIS A 72 -24.93 -40.95 24.36
N ASP A 73 -25.71 -41.50 25.30
CA ASP A 73 -25.76 -42.95 25.57
C ASP A 73 -26.20 -43.78 24.34
N PHE A 74 -26.95 -43.18 23.41
CA PHE A 74 -27.36 -43.78 22.13
C PHE A 74 -26.17 -44.37 21.34
N TYR A 75 -25.01 -43.69 21.34
CA TYR A 75 -23.81 -44.12 20.61
C TYR A 75 -22.76 -44.81 21.49
N LYS A 76 -23.06 -45.05 22.77
CA LYS A 76 -22.10 -45.60 23.74
C LYS A 76 -21.53 -46.93 23.26
N GLY A 77 -20.20 -47.02 23.18
CA GLY A 77 -19.49 -48.22 22.72
C GLY A 77 -19.52 -48.47 21.20
N ASN A 78 -20.38 -47.77 20.44
CA ASN A 78 -20.51 -47.92 18.98
C ASN A 78 -20.20 -46.64 18.20
N GLN A 79 -19.78 -45.55 18.87
CA GLN A 79 -19.53 -44.25 18.26
C GLN A 79 -18.59 -44.29 17.04
N VAL A 80 -17.46 -45.01 17.13
CA VAL A 80 -16.51 -45.13 16.02
C VAL A 80 -17.15 -45.82 14.82
N LYS A 81 -17.92 -46.88 15.06
CA LYS A 81 -18.64 -47.61 14.01
C LYS A 81 -19.72 -46.76 13.36
N ALA A 82 -20.45 -45.97 14.15
CA ALA A 82 -21.45 -45.05 13.64
C ALA A 82 -20.82 -43.99 12.72
N VAL A 83 -19.71 -43.38 13.15
CA VAL A 83 -18.95 -42.42 12.33
C VAL A 83 -18.47 -43.06 11.03
N GLU A 84 -17.95 -44.28 11.08
CA GLU A 84 -17.51 -45.01 9.87
C GLU A 84 -18.67 -45.36 8.94
N LEU A 85 -19.81 -45.81 9.47
CA LEU A 85 -20.99 -46.17 8.68
C LEU A 85 -21.56 -44.95 7.95
N TYR A 86 -21.84 -43.87 8.68
CA TYR A 86 -22.34 -42.63 8.09
C TYR A 86 -21.33 -42.04 7.10
N GLY A 87 -20.06 -41.96 7.49
CA GLY A 87 -19.00 -41.38 6.68
C GLY A 87 -18.75 -42.15 5.38
N ASN A 88 -18.68 -43.49 5.42
CA ASN A 88 -18.45 -44.30 4.23
C ASN A 88 -19.65 -44.24 3.27
N SER A 89 -20.88 -44.28 3.81
CA SER A 89 -22.10 -44.21 3.00
C SER A 89 -22.21 -42.85 2.29
N ALA A 90 -22.01 -41.75 3.01
CA ALA A 90 -22.02 -40.42 2.43
C ALA A 90 -20.89 -40.23 1.41
N GLN A 91 -19.67 -40.65 1.73
CA GLN A 91 -18.52 -40.52 0.84
C GLN A 91 -18.72 -41.26 -0.49
N GLN A 92 -19.30 -42.46 -0.46
CA GLN A 92 -19.54 -43.25 -1.66
C GLN A 92 -20.49 -42.53 -2.63
N GLU A 93 -21.61 -42.03 -2.10
CA GLU A 93 -22.62 -41.34 -2.91
C GLU A 93 -22.11 -39.98 -3.41
N VAL A 94 -21.51 -39.18 -2.52
CA VAL A 94 -20.95 -37.86 -2.85
C VAL A 94 -19.83 -37.98 -3.88
N ALA A 95 -18.96 -38.98 -3.79
CA ALA A 95 -17.87 -39.18 -4.75
C ALA A 95 -18.40 -39.49 -6.17
N ILE A 96 -19.46 -40.29 -6.28
CA ILE A 96 -20.10 -40.58 -7.57
C ILE A 96 -20.67 -39.28 -8.17
N LEU A 97 -21.47 -38.54 -7.40
CA LEU A 97 -22.10 -37.31 -7.86
C LEU A 97 -21.06 -36.22 -8.23
N ALA A 98 -20.01 -36.09 -7.41
CA ALA A 98 -18.92 -35.16 -7.67
C ALA A 98 -18.14 -35.53 -8.94
N SER A 99 -17.87 -36.82 -9.18
CA SER A 99 -17.17 -37.30 -10.38
C SER A 99 -17.94 -37.03 -11.68
N GLN A 100 -19.26 -36.93 -11.60
CA GLN A 100 -20.14 -36.55 -12.72
C GLN A 100 -20.15 -35.04 -12.97
N GLY A 101 -19.46 -34.25 -12.14
CA GLY A 101 -19.39 -32.79 -12.27
C GLY A 101 -20.70 -32.09 -11.91
N VAL A 102 -21.55 -32.69 -11.06
CA VAL A 102 -22.86 -32.13 -10.67
C VAL A 102 -22.67 -31.03 -9.62
N PRO A 103 -22.90 -29.75 -9.93
CA PRO A 103 -22.58 -28.62 -9.05
C PRO A 103 -23.75 -28.30 -8.09
N LYS A 104 -24.26 -29.28 -7.34
CA LYS A 104 -25.36 -29.04 -6.36
C LYS A 104 -24.82 -28.53 -5.02
N LEU A 105 -25.64 -27.75 -4.31
CA LEU A 105 -25.23 -27.06 -3.07
C LEU A 105 -24.95 -28.09 -1.98
N GLU A 106 -25.85 -29.05 -1.87
CA GLU A 106 -25.84 -30.12 -0.89
C GLU A 106 -24.61 -31.02 -1.07
N ILE A 107 -24.12 -31.20 -2.31
CA ILE A 107 -22.90 -31.97 -2.59
C ILE A 107 -21.68 -31.23 -2.04
N VAL A 108 -21.57 -29.92 -2.29
CA VAL A 108 -20.46 -29.10 -1.80
C VAL A 108 -20.50 -28.98 -0.28
N GLN A 109 -21.70 -28.80 0.32
CA GLN A 109 -21.89 -28.83 1.77
C GLN A 109 -21.48 -30.18 2.38
N ALA A 110 -21.88 -31.30 1.76
CA ALA A 110 -21.49 -32.63 2.21
C ALA A 110 -19.98 -32.86 2.13
N LEU A 111 -19.31 -32.36 1.07
CA LEU A 111 -17.86 -32.40 0.95
C LEU A 111 -17.16 -31.56 2.02
N CYS A 112 -17.65 -30.36 2.34
CA CYS A 112 -17.11 -29.52 3.41
C CYS A 112 -17.12 -30.25 4.77
N LEU A 113 -18.21 -30.94 5.09
CA LEU A 113 -18.35 -31.76 6.30
C LEU A 113 -17.38 -32.95 6.28
N LEU A 114 -17.32 -33.69 5.17
CA LEU A 114 -16.45 -34.87 5.01
C LEU A 114 -14.97 -34.52 5.08
N VAL A 115 -14.56 -33.33 4.64
CA VAL A 115 -13.18 -32.84 4.81
C VAL A 115 -12.81 -32.78 6.28
N LEU A 116 -13.68 -32.24 7.14
CA LEU A 116 -13.42 -32.21 8.57
C LEU A 116 -13.47 -33.60 9.21
N VAL A 117 -14.32 -34.51 8.71
CA VAL A 117 -14.30 -35.92 9.12
C VAL A 117 -12.94 -36.56 8.82
N ASP A 118 -12.42 -36.36 7.61
CA ASP A 118 -11.13 -36.91 7.18
C ASP A 118 -9.95 -36.25 7.91
N VAL A 119 -10.01 -34.94 8.17
CA VAL A 119 -9.02 -34.22 9.00
C VAL A 119 -9.02 -34.75 10.44
N ALA A 120 -10.20 -34.92 11.05
CA ALA A 120 -10.31 -35.49 12.39
C ALA A 120 -9.85 -36.96 12.43
N ALA A 121 -10.05 -37.71 11.36
CA ALA A 121 -9.55 -39.07 11.20
C ALA A 121 -8.06 -39.18 10.83
N CYS A 122 -7.34 -38.05 10.75
CA CYS A 122 -5.94 -37.98 10.30
C CYS A 122 -5.71 -38.65 8.94
N LYS A 123 -6.61 -38.41 7.98
CA LYS A 123 -6.55 -38.89 6.58
C LYS A 123 -6.26 -37.73 5.61
N PRO A 124 -5.07 -37.11 5.68
CA PRO A 124 -4.76 -35.86 4.98
C PRO A 124 -4.89 -35.94 3.46
N GLY A 125 -4.51 -37.07 2.86
CA GLY A 125 -4.62 -37.26 1.41
C GLY A 125 -6.07 -37.28 0.92
N ARG A 126 -7.00 -37.86 1.69
CA ARG A 126 -8.43 -37.85 1.35
C ARG A 126 -9.05 -36.46 1.55
N ALA A 127 -8.69 -35.79 2.64
CA ALA A 127 -9.10 -34.42 2.89
C ALA A 127 -8.66 -33.50 1.73
N TRP A 128 -7.39 -33.59 1.31
CA TRP A 128 -6.86 -32.83 0.16
C TRP A 128 -7.68 -33.08 -1.10
N MET A 129 -7.89 -34.34 -1.48
CA MET A 129 -8.65 -34.66 -2.69
C MET A 129 -10.08 -34.12 -2.64
N SER A 130 -10.71 -34.19 -1.46
CA SER A 130 -12.05 -33.65 -1.23
C SER A 130 -12.08 -32.12 -1.31
N ILE A 131 -11.06 -31.43 -0.78
CA ILE A 131 -10.86 -29.99 -0.95
C ILE A 131 -10.75 -29.62 -2.43
N GLY A 132 -9.83 -30.23 -3.17
CA GLY A 132 -9.68 -29.94 -4.60
C GLY A 132 -10.92 -30.30 -5.44
N THR A 133 -11.76 -31.22 -4.97
CA THR A 133 -13.04 -31.57 -5.61
C THR A 133 -14.10 -30.51 -5.31
N MET A 134 -14.28 -30.13 -4.05
CA MET A 134 -15.29 -29.14 -3.66
C MET A 134 -15.01 -27.77 -4.26
N SER A 135 -13.74 -27.35 -4.31
CA SER A 135 -13.35 -26.07 -4.93
C SER A 135 -13.70 -25.99 -6.40
N ARG A 136 -13.48 -27.07 -7.15
CA ARG A 136 -13.84 -27.14 -8.58
C ARG A 136 -15.35 -27.16 -8.77
N LEU A 137 -16.09 -27.89 -7.94
CA LEU A 137 -17.55 -27.89 -7.99
C LEU A 137 -18.13 -26.52 -7.64
N GLU A 138 -17.56 -25.81 -6.67
CA GLU A 138 -17.98 -24.46 -6.30
C GLU A 138 -17.66 -23.44 -7.41
N ALA A 139 -16.50 -23.55 -8.07
CA ALA A 139 -16.21 -22.76 -9.25
C ALA A 139 -17.24 -23.00 -10.37
N LEU A 140 -17.64 -24.25 -10.61
CA LEU A 140 -18.71 -24.60 -11.57
C LEU A 140 -20.07 -24.03 -11.13
N ARG A 141 -20.38 -24.03 -9.82
CA ARG A 141 -21.59 -23.41 -9.27
C ARG A 141 -21.63 -21.92 -9.58
N LYS A 142 -20.56 -21.18 -9.28
CA LYS A 142 -20.45 -19.75 -9.60
C LYS A 142 -20.67 -19.47 -11.09
N LEU A 143 -20.02 -20.24 -11.98
CA LEU A 143 -20.18 -20.06 -13.43
C LEU A 143 -21.62 -20.31 -13.91
N SER A 144 -22.36 -21.19 -13.24
CA SER A 144 -23.75 -21.52 -13.59
C SER A 144 -24.79 -20.52 -13.04
N GLN A 145 -24.41 -19.68 -12.06
CA GLN A 145 -25.32 -18.74 -11.41
C GLN A 145 -25.27 -17.37 -12.11
N SER A 146 -26.18 -17.15 -13.07
CA SER A 146 -26.40 -15.83 -13.67
C SER A 146 -27.26 -14.95 -12.75
N THR A 147 -26.66 -13.88 -12.19
CA THR A 147 -27.32 -12.67 -11.67
C THR A 147 -28.44 -12.84 -10.63
N PHE A 148 -28.06 -13.01 -9.35
CA PHE A 148 -28.95 -12.78 -8.21
C PHE A 148 -28.79 -11.33 -7.70
N TYR A 149 -29.77 -10.48 -7.98
CA TYR A 149 -29.82 -9.09 -7.49
C TYR A 149 -30.65 -8.89 -6.21
N GLU A 150 -31.38 -9.91 -5.73
CA GLU A 150 -32.18 -9.83 -4.50
C GLU A 150 -31.69 -10.80 -3.40
N PRO A 151 -31.73 -10.41 -2.12
CA PRO A 151 -31.43 -11.32 -1.00
C PRO A 151 -32.48 -12.44 -0.92
N SER A 152 -32.04 -13.70 -1.02
CA SER A 152 -32.90 -14.88 -0.82
C SER A 152 -32.23 -15.86 0.15
N PRO A 153 -33.00 -16.72 0.85
CA PRO A 153 -32.43 -17.79 1.68
C PRO A 153 -31.48 -18.72 0.89
N GLU A 154 -31.80 -18.97 -0.37
CA GLU A 154 -30.94 -19.76 -1.28
C GLU A 154 -29.60 -19.07 -1.57
N LEU A 155 -29.61 -17.74 -1.74
CA LEU A 155 -28.40 -16.95 -1.93
C LEU A 155 -27.53 -16.97 -0.66
N GLU A 156 -28.12 -16.81 0.52
CA GLU A 156 -27.42 -16.86 1.81
C GLU A 156 -26.74 -18.23 2.02
N ALA A 157 -27.47 -19.33 1.77
CA ALA A 157 -26.91 -20.68 1.85
C ALA A 157 -25.77 -20.89 0.84
N SER A 158 -25.89 -20.33 -0.37
CA SER A 158 -24.83 -20.39 -1.38
C SER A 158 -23.59 -19.59 -0.97
N LEU A 159 -23.75 -18.38 -0.41
CA LEU A 159 -22.63 -17.55 0.08
C LEU A 159 -21.91 -18.22 1.24
N ARG A 160 -22.66 -18.78 2.21
CA ARG A 160 -22.11 -19.55 3.34
C ARG A 160 -21.28 -20.74 2.89
N CYS A 161 -21.79 -21.49 1.91
CA CYS A 161 -21.08 -22.62 1.33
C CYS A 161 -19.81 -22.15 0.62
N HIS A 162 -19.92 -21.14 -0.25
CA HIS A 162 -18.81 -20.56 -0.99
C HIS A 162 -17.66 -20.14 -0.06
N TRP A 163 -17.97 -19.39 0.99
CA TRP A 163 -16.95 -18.91 1.93
C TRP A 163 -16.43 -20.02 2.85
N THR A 164 -17.24 -21.04 3.17
CA THR A 164 -16.72 -22.23 3.88
C THR A 164 -15.70 -22.99 3.04
N VAL A 165 -15.93 -23.15 1.74
CA VAL A 165 -14.93 -23.75 0.82
C VAL A 165 -13.62 -22.97 0.88
N ALA A 166 -13.70 -21.63 0.79
CA ALA A 166 -12.53 -20.77 0.88
C ALA A 166 -11.79 -20.92 2.22
N LEU A 167 -12.52 -20.91 3.35
CA LEU A 167 -11.93 -21.07 4.69
C LEU A 167 -11.23 -22.42 4.84
N LEU A 168 -11.82 -23.51 4.33
CA LEU A 168 -11.19 -24.83 4.35
C LEU A 168 -9.96 -24.87 3.45
N GLU A 169 -9.98 -24.25 2.27
CA GLU A 169 -8.79 -24.09 1.43
C GLU A 169 -7.68 -23.33 2.16
N GLN A 170 -7.95 -22.17 2.76
CA GLN A 170 -6.93 -21.37 3.44
C GLN A 170 -6.42 -22.04 4.73
N THR A 171 -7.25 -22.82 5.41
CA THR A 171 -6.86 -23.51 6.65
C THR A 171 -5.98 -24.73 6.38
N PHE A 172 -6.24 -25.45 5.28
CA PHE A 172 -5.71 -26.79 5.07
C PHE A 172 -4.85 -26.93 3.81
N MET A 173 -5.03 -26.04 2.83
CA MET A 173 -4.28 -26.00 1.57
C MET A 173 -3.93 -24.55 1.11
N PRO A 174 -3.39 -23.68 1.98
CA PRO A 174 -3.24 -22.25 1.67
C PRO A 174 -2.33 -21.90 0.49
N GLN A 175 -1.59 -22.87 -0.07
CA GLN A 175 -0.61 -22.65 -1.15
C GLN A 175 -1.15 -22.89 -2.56
N GLU A 176 -2.27 -23.61 -2.68
CA GLU A 176 -2.85 -24.01 -3.96
C GLU A 176 -4.20 -23.29 -4.10
N ARG A 177 -4.16 -22.02 -4.50
CA ARG A 177 -5.37 -21.20 -4.67
C ARG A 177 -6.08 -21.55 -5.98
N THR A 178 -7.33 -21.98 -5.87
CA THR A 178 -8.23 -22.12 -7.02
C THR A 178 -8.77 -20.73 -7.41
N SER A 179 -9.06 -20.43 -8.69
CA SER A 179 -9.43 -19.07 -9.19
C SER A 179 -10.81 -18.53 -8.74
N ILE A 180 -11.27 -18.93 -7.56
CA ILE A 180 -12.58 -18.56 -7.00
C ILE A 180 -12.59 -17.09 -6.51
N TYR A 181 -11.41 -16.44 -6.44
CA TYR A 181 -11.13 -15.18 -5.74
C TYR A 181 -10.94 -13.94 -6.66
N ASP A 182 -11.16 -14.05 -7.98
CA ASP A 182 -10.74 -13.03 -8.97
C ASP A 182 -11.78 -11.92 -9.29
N ASP A 183 -12.90 -11.79 -8.57
CA ASP A 183 -13.93 -10.75 -8.85
C ASP A 183 -13.93 -9.59 -7.82
N ASP A 184 -13.98 -8.34 -8.29
CA ASP A 184 -13.87 -7.12 -7.47
C ASP A 184 -15.13 -6.74 -6.63
N GLU A 185 -16.22 -7.53 -6.67
CA GLU A 185 -17.46 -7.30 -5.89
C GLU A 185 -17.84 -8.50 -5.00
N HIS A 186 -17.06 -8.76 -3.95
CA HIS A 186 -17.34 -9.85 -3.01
C HIS A 186 -18.53 -9.55 -2.09
N LYS A 187 -19.64 -10.30 -2.24
CA LYS A 187 -20.74 -10.36 -1.25
C LYS A 187 -20.36 -11.32 -0.11
N TYR A 188 -20.62 -10.93 1.13
CA TYR A 188 -20.38 -11.75 2.33
C TYR A 188 -21.68 -12.36 2.87
N PRO A 189 -21.61 -13.48 3.61
CA PRO A 189 -22.76 -14.00 4.34
C PRO A 189 -23.23 -13.00 5.40
N ALA A 190 -24.51 -13.08 5.77
CA ALA A 190 -25.05 -12.22 6.81
C ALA A 190 -24.29 -12.39 8.14
N SER A 191 -23.85 -11.28 8.72
CA SER A 191 -23.25 -11.23 10.05
C SER A 191 -24.33 -11.14 11.13
N ALA A 192 -24.07 -11.74 12.29
CA ALA A 192 -24.95 -11.60 13.45
C ALA A 192 -25.06 -10.13 13.89
N HIS A 193 -26.22 -9.76 14.44
CA HIS A 193 -26.42 -8.42 14.99
C HIS A 193 -25.42 -8.13 16.12
N ARG A 194 -24.99 -6.87 16.17
CA ARG A 194 -24.09 -6.39 17.21
C ARG A 194 -24.71 -6.60 18.60
N PRO A 195 -23.94 -7.07 19.59
CA PRO A 195 -24.40 -7.16 20.97
C PRO A 195 -24.78 -5.76 21.47
N PRO A 196 -25.79 -5.66 22.36
CA PRO A 196 -26.17 -4.37 22.95
C PRO A 196 -24.97 -3.66 23.58
N SER A 197 -24.90 -2.33 23.40
CA SER A 197 -23.88 -1.51 24.05
C SER A 197 -24.04 -1.60 25.57
N LEU A 198 -22.95 -1.90 26.28
CA LEU A 198 -22.93 -1.75 27.73
C LEU A 198 -22.84 -0.25 28.08
N PRO A 199 -23.34 0.18 29.25
CA PRO A 199 -23.17 1.56 29.70
C PRO A 199 -21.68 1.93 29.66
N PRO A 200 -21.34 3.17 29.28
CA PRO A 200 -19.96 3.63 29.31
C PRO A 200 -19.47 3.49 30.75
N THR A 201 -18.64 2.49 30.98
CA THR A 201 -17.85 2.39 32.18
C THR A 201 -16.86 3.53 32.15
N ASN A 202 -16.75 4.23 33.28
CA ASN A 202 -15.72 5.23 33.54
C ASN A 202 -14.36 4.50 33.48
N ASP A 203 -13.89 4.27 32.27
CA ASP A 203 -12.59 3.70 31.94
C ASP A 203 -11.71 4.91 31.65
N GLY A 204 -11.39 5.67 32.69
CA GLY A 204 -9.98 5.94 32.85
C GLY A 204 -9.21 6.68 31.75
N GLU A 205 -9.21 8.03 31.69
CA GLU A 205 -8.30 8.98 30.99
C GLU A 205 -7.75 8.48 29.63
N CYS A 206 -8.48 7.63 28.93
CA CYS A 206 -8.08 7.24 27.60
C CYS A 206 -8.76 8.23 26.66
N PRO A 207 -7.99 9.01 25.88
CA PRO A 207 -8.57 9.98 24.96
C PRO A 207 -9.62 9.30 24.07
N PRO A 208 -10.64 10.06 23.60
CA PRO A 208 -11.60 9.53 22.65
C PRO A 208 -10.86 8.98 21.44
N ASP A 209 -11.34 7.86 20.90
CA ASP A 209 -10.81 7.32 19.65
C ASP A 209 -10.81 8.47 18.61
N LEU A 210 -9.75 8.57 17.79
CA LEU A 210 -9.43 9.75 16.97
C LEU A 210 -10.50 10.12 15.90
N PHE A 211 -11.60 9.38 15.79
CA PHE A 211 -12.63 9.54 14.77
C PHE A 211 -14.02 9.26 15.35
N SER A 212 -15.02 10.07 14.95
CA SER A 212 -16.40 10.00 15.48
C SER A 212 -17.47 9.55 14.48
N ASP A 213 -17.10 9.11 13.28
CA ASP A 213 -18.07 8.65 12.29
C ASP A 213 -17.72 7.20 11.90
N ASP A 214 -18.57 6.24 12.28
CA ASP A 214 -18.51 4.87 11.75
C ASP A 214 -18.59 4.96 10.20
N ALA A 215 -17.80 4.13 9.50
CA ALA A 215 -17.87 4.02 8.05
C ALA A 215 -19.33 3.90 7.59
N SER A 216 -19.71 4.52 6.46
CA SER A 216 -21.10 4.56 5.98
C SER A 216 -21.72 3.18 5.70
N GLU A 217 -20.92 2.12 5.71
CA GLU A 217 -21.35 0.73 5.49
C GLU A 217 -20.50 -0.24 6.34
N ASP A 218 -21.12 -0.86 7.36
CA ASP A 218 -20.53 -1.89 8.21
C ASP A 218 -20.75 -3.27 7.56
N LEU A 219 -19.66 -3.96 7.21
CA LEU A 219 -19.71 -5.29 6.56
C LEU A 219 -20.07 -6.41 7.56
N GLY A 220 -19.90 -6.17 8.85
CA GLY A 220 -20.10 -7.11 9.94
C GLY A 220 -18.92 -8.05 10.21
N VAL A 221 -18.86 -8.57 11.44
CA VAL A 221 -17.72 -9.34 11.98
C VAL A 221 -17.38 -10.60 11.19
N THR A 222 -18.35 -11.25 10.53
CA THR A 222 -18.11 -12.43 9.70
C THR A 222 -17.32 -12.06 8.44
N ALA A 223 -17.66 -10.95 7.79
CA ALA A 223 -16.95 -10.45 6.62
C ALA A 223 -15.51 -10.05 6.97
N TYR A 224 -15.33 -9.36 8.10
CA TYR A 224 -13.99 -9.00 8.57
C TYR A 224 -13.15 -10.22 8.90
N TYR A 225 -13.71 -11.25 9.56
CA TYR A 225 -13.01 -12.51 9.81
C TYR A 225 -12.58 -13.20 8.50
N ILE A 226 -13.47 -13.30 7.51
CA ILE A 226 -13.16 -13.87 6.18
C ILE A 226 -11.97 -13.13 5.55
N ASN A 227 -11.97 -11.80 5.56
CA ASN A 227 -10.87 -10.99 5.02
C ASN A 227 -9.52 -11.32 5.68
N VAL A 228 -9.47 -11.49 6.99
CA VAL A 228 -8.23 -11.83 7.71
C VAL A 228 -7.74 -13.24 7.34
N ILE A 229 -8.65 -14.18 7.08
CA ILE A 229 -8.27 -15.54 6.65
C ILE A 229 -7.67 -15.56 5.24
N GLU A 230 -8.12 -14.70 4.33
CA GLU A 230 -7.47 -14.53 3.02
C GLU A 230 -6.02 -14.06 3.16
N MET A 231 -5.77 -13.16 4.09
CA MET A 231 -4.44 -12.66 4.43
C MET A 231 -3.56 -13.75 5.05
N TRP A 232 -4.14 -14.63 5.88
CA TRP A 232 -3.45 -15.85 6.36
C TRP A 232 -3.02 -16.73 5.18
N GLY A 233 -3.86 -16.86 4.16
CA GLY A 233 -3.51 -17.52 2.91
C GLY A 233 -2.30 -16.90 2.21
N HIS A 234 -2.26 -15.56 2.11
CA HIS A 234 -1.13 -14.85 1.51
C HIS A 234 0.15 -15.06 2.33
N LEU A 235 0.06 -14.95 3.66
CA LEU A 235 1.18 -15.18 4.58
C LEU A 235 1.70 -16.61 4.47
N SER A 236 0.83 -17.60 4.42
CA SER A 236 1.22 -19.02 4.30
C SER A 236 1.94 -19.30 2.99
N SER A 237 1.46 -18.71 1.88
CA SER A 237 2.17 -18.77 0.59
C SER A 237 3.54 -18.09 0.68
N TYR A 238 3.61 -16.92 1.32
CA TYR A 238 4.86 -16.21 1.57
C TYR A 238 5.85 -17.04 2.40
N MET A 239 5.42 -17.65 3.50
CA MET A 239 6.25 -18.56 4.32
C MET A 239 6.78 -19.74 3.49
N HIS A 240 5.97 -20.28 2.59
CA HIS A 240 6.42 -21.32 1.67
C HIS A 240 7.49 -20.82 0.71
N GLN A 241 7.31 -19.64 0.10
CA GLN A 241 8.31 -19.05 -0.79
C GLN A 241 9.65 -18.82 -0.08
N VAL A 242 9.61 -18.33 1.17
CA VAL A 242 10.80 -18.16 2.01
C VAL A 242 11.48 -19.51 2.25
N ARG A 243 10.72 -20.55 2.61
CA ARG A 243 11.24 -21.91 2.85
C ARG A 243 11.96 -22.48 1.62
N ILE A 244 11.35 -22.38 0.44
CA ILE A 244 11.93 -22.91 -0.81
C ILE A 244 13.03 -22.00 -1.39
N GLY A 245 13.32 -20.86 -0.74
CA GLY A 245 14.41 -19.99 -1.13
C GLY A 245 14.13 -19.07 -2.31
N LYS A 246 12.86 -18.76 -2.61
CA LYS A 246 12.52 -17.64 -3.49
C LYS A 246 12.60 -16.37 -2.64
N VAL A 247 13.81 -15.82 -2.57
CA VAL A 247 14.15 -14.77 -1.60
C VAL A 247 13.81 -13.39 -2.14
N GLU A 248 13.16 -12.63 -1.27
CA GLU A 248 13.05 -11.19 -1.33
C GLU A 248 13.62 -10.59 -0.04
N THR A 249 14.21 -9.40 -0.12
CA THR A 249 14.68 -8.67 1.05
C THR A 249 13.48 -8.17 1.86
N ALA A 250 13.22 -8.75 3.04
CA ALA A 250 12.01 -8.44 3.82
C ALA A 250 11.83 -6.94 4.13
N TRP A 251 12.93 -6.21 4.37
CA TRP A 251 12.89 -4.77 4.64
C TRP A 251 12.86 -3.89 3.37
N SER A 252 12.81 -4.47 2.17
CA SER A 252 12.64 -3.70 0.93
C SER A 252 11.21 -3.18 0.84
N PRO A 253 11.01 -1.88 0.54
CA PRO A 253 9.71 -1.39 0.10
C PRO A 253 9.29 -2.15 -1.17
N GLY A 254 8.07 -2.69 -1.19
CA GLY A 254 7.60 -3.62 -2.24
C GLY A 254 7.70 -5.09 -1.86
N SER A 255 8.31 -5.43 -0.73
CA SER A 255 8.38 -6.82 -0.29
C SER A 255 7.03 -7.39 0.08
N MET A 256 6.83 -8.69 -0.14
CA MET A 256 5.64 -9.40 0.34
C MET A 256 5.45 -9.21 1.86
N HIS A 257 6.55 -9.05 2.61
CA HIS A 257 6.48 -8.69 4.01
C HIS A 257 5.82 -7.32 4.25
N TYR A 258 6.24 -6.29 3.53
CA TYR A 258 5.63 -4.95 3.62
C TYR A 258 4.22 -4.88 3.04
N ILE A 259 3.93 -5.63 1.96
CA ILE A 259 2.61 -5.73 1.36
C ILE A 259 1.63 -6.30 2.39
N LEU A 260 1.97 -7.41 3.05
CA LEU A 260 1.16 -8.01 4.10
C LEU A 260 0.95 -7.06 5.29
N CYS A 261 1.99 -6.33 5.72
CA CYS A 261 1.84 -5.29 6.74
C CYS A 261 0.85 -4.19 6.32
N ALA A 262 0.93 -3.73 5.07
CA ALA A 262 0.03 -2.71 4.54
C ALA A 262 -1.41 -3.21 4.41
N GLU A 263 -1.61 -4.47 4.01
CA GLU A 263 -2.94 -5.11 4.00
C GLU A 263 -3.53 -5.16 5.42
N LEU A 264 -2.73 -5.48 6.46
CA LEU A 264 -3.18 -5.48 7.86
C LEU A 264 -3.65 -4.09 8.30
N TYR A 265 -2.89 -3.04 8.00
CA TYR A 265 -3.31 -1.67 8.32
C TYR A 265 -4.57 -1.26 7.54
N LYS A 266 -4.70 -1.70 6.29
CA LYS A 266 -5.92 -1.47 5.49
C LYS A 266 -7.12 -2.21 6.08
N HIS A 267 -6.92 -3.41 6.63
CA HIS A 267 -7.97 -4.13 7.33
C HIS A 267 -8.39 -3.39 8.60
N GLU A 268 -7.43 -3.02 9.46
CA GLU A 268 -7.70 -2.29 10.70
C GLU A 268 -8.47 -0.99 10.48
N THR A 269 -8.12 -0.23 9.43
CA THR A 269 -8.81 1.02 9.08
C THR A 269 -10.22 0.82 8.52
N LYS A 270 -10.58 -0.39 8.08
CA LYS A 270 -11.92 -0.74 7.58
C LYS A 270 -12.85 -1.28 8.67
N VAL A 271 -12.32 -1.74 9.81
CA VAL A 271 -13.11 -2.27 10.91
C VAL A 271 -13.74 -1.09 11.68
N PRO A 272 -15.09 -0.99 11.75
CA PRO A 272 -15.77 0.08 12.47
C PRO A 272 -15.36 0.15 13.94
N HIS A 273 -15.38 1.37 14.50
CA HIS A 273 -15.00 1.60 15.90
C HIS A 273 -15.80 0.73 16.86
N SER A 274 -17.06 0.51 16.53
CA SER A 274 -17.99 -0.33 17.28
C SER A 274 -17.62 -1.81 17.38
N HIS A 275 -16.70 -2.32 16.56
CA HIS A 275 -16.16 -3.68 16.65
C HIS A 275 -14.78 -3.73 17.32
N LEU A 276 -14.20 -2.60 17.72
CA LEU A 276 -12.91 -2.57 18.42
C LEU A 276 -13.03 -3.14 19.84
N LEU A 277 -11.95 -3.77 20.32
CA LEU A 277 -11.87 -4.43 21.63
C LEU A 277 -12.41 -3.57 22.79
N ARG A 278 -12.05 -2.29 22.81
CA ARG A 278 -12.51 -1.31 23.82
C ARG A 278 -14.03 -1.14 23.81
N ASN A 279 -14.64 -1.14 22.63
CA ASN A 279 -16.02 -0.70 22.42
C ASN A 279 -17.02 -1.86 22.46
N VAL A 280 -16.57 -3.09 22.22
CA VAL A 280 -17.40 -4.29 22.42
C VAL A 280 -17.47 -4.73 23.88
N HIS A 281 -16.54 -4.24 24.72
CA HIS A 281 -16.42 -4.55 26.15
C HIS A 281 -16.35 -6.05 26.46
N PHE A 282 -15.61 -6.82 25.64
CA PHE A 282 -15.56 -8.29 25.72
C PHE A 282 -15.26 -8.82 27.14
N THR A 283 -14.33 -8.19 27.86
CA THR A 283 -13.95 -8.57 29.25
C THR A 283 -15.05 -8.34 30.29
N LYS A 284 -16.07 -7.52 29.97
CA LYS A 284 -17.17 -7.15 30.88
C LYS A 284 -18.46 -7.91 30.59
N ARG A 285 -18.46 -8.76 29.57
CA ARG A 285 -19.62 -9.57 29.16
C ARG A 285 -19.79 -10.76 30.11
N MET A 286 -21.04 -11.16 30.33
CA MET A 286 -21.32 -12.37 31.11
C MET A 286 -21.10 -13.62 30.26
N ALA A 287 -20.61 -14.69 30.87
CA ALA A 287 -20.38 -15.96 30.16
C ALA A 287 -21.66 -16.48 29.45
N VAL A 288 -22.84 -16.33 30.07
CA VAL A 288 -24.12 -16.73 29.46
C VAL A 288 -24.42 -15.92 28.20
N GLU A 289 -24.21 -14.61 28.22
CA GLU A 289 -24.41 -13.74 27.07
C GLU A 289 -23.50 -14.12 25.89
N LEU A 290 -22.22 -14.41 26.18
CA LEU A 290 -21.28 -14.88 25.17
C LEU A 290 -21.74 -16.20 24.54
N GLN A 291 -22.26 -17.12 25.34
CA GLN A 291 -22.78 -18.41 24.87
C GLN A 291 -24.09 -18.30 24.08
N ASP A 292 -24.93 -17.31 24.38
CA ASP A 292 -26.16 -17.06 23.62
C ASP A 292 -25.85 -16.40 22.27
N GLN A 293 -24.90 -15.47 22.25
CA GLN A 293 -24.53 -14.67 21.07
C GLN A 293 -23.24 -15.14 20.38
N ARG A 294 -23.01 -16.46 20.33
CA ARG A 294 -21.80 -17.06 19.72
C ARG A 294 -21.59 -16.62 18.27
N GLU A 295 -22.66 -16.42 17.51
CA GLU A 295 -22.59 -16.04 16.09
C GLU A 295 -21.93 -14.67 15.84
N TYR A 296 -21.90 -13.79 16.86
CA TYR A 296 -21.13 -12.56 16.82
C TYR A 296 -19.72 -12.75 17.42
N TRP A 297 -19.64 -13.36 18.61
CA TRP A 297 -18.40 -13.41 19.38
C TRP A 297 -17.34 -14.33 18.81
N ILE A 298 -17.72 -15.42 18.13
CA ILE A 298 -16.76 -16.34 17.50
C ILE A 298 -16.03 -15.65 16.34
N PRO A 299 -16.69 -15.12 15.28
CA PRO A 299 -15.99 -14.42 14.21
C PRO A 299 -15.20 -13.21 14.71
N TRP A 300 -15.75 -12.45 15.66
CA TRP A 300 -15.05 -11.32 16.25
C TRP A 300 -13.74 -11.75 16.94
N LEU A 301 -13.79 -12.79 17.78
CA LEU A 301 -12.60 -13.28 18.49
C LEU A 301 -11.59 -13.86 17.51
N LEU A 302 -12.05 -14.68 16.56
CA LEU A 302 -11.16 -15.28 15.56
C LEU A 302 -10.49 -14.21 14.70
N MET A 303 -11.21 -13.15 14.31
CA MET A 303 -10.63 -11.98 13.64
C MET A 303 -9.48 -11.37 14.45
N GLN A 304 -9.67 -11.14 15.75
CA GLN A 304 -8.60 -10.57 16.62
C GLN A 304 -7.40 -11.52 16.76
N VAL A 305 -7.66 -12.80 17.03
CA VAL A 305 -6.62 -13.83 17.24
C VAL A 305 -5.81 -14.04 15.97
N VAL A 306 -6.47 -14.16 14.80
CA VAL A 306 -5.79 -14.40 13.53
C VAL A 306 -4.99 -13.15 13.11
N THR A 307 -5.51 -11.93 13.26
CA THR A 307 -4.77 -10.69 12.96
C THR A 307 -3.48 -10.60 13.77
N HIS A 308 -3.53 -10.80 15.09
CA HIS A 308 -2.33 -10.80 15.91
C HIS A 308 -1.38 -11.96 15.57
N ALA A 309 -1.92 -13.16 15.28
CA ALA A 309 -1.10 -14.29 14.89
C ALA A 309 -0.36 -14.04 13.56
N ILE A 310 -1.03 -13.48 12.54
CA ILE A 310 -0.42 -13.10 11.27
C ILE A 310 0.73 -12.11 11.52
N THR A 311 0.50 -11.05 12.29
CA THR A 311 1.54 -10.05 12.60
C THR A 311 2.72 -10.66 13.36
N ALA A 312 2.47 -11.55 14.32
CA ALA A 312 3.51 -12.24 15.07
C ALA A 312 4.36 -13.16 14.19
N ILE A 313 3.73 -13.93 13.29
CA ILE A 313 4.40 -14.85 12.36
C ILE A 313 5.18 -14.08 11.29
N LEU A 314 4.62 -12.98 10.80
CA LEU A 314 5.28 -12.11 9.81
C LEU A 314 6.59 -11.50 10.35
N HIS A 315 6.63 -11.20 11.64
CA HIS A 315 7.81 -10.70 12.37
C HIS A 315 8.56 -11.80 13.11
N HIS A 316 8.37 -13.07 12.75
CA HIS A 316 8.92 -14.17 13.53
C HIS A 316 10.47 -14.18 13.52
N PRO A 317 11.18 -14.19 14.67
CA PRO A 317 12.64 -14.07 14.71
C PRO A 317 13.38 -15.18 13.96
N PHE A 318 12.89 -16.43 13.96
CA PHE A 318 13.46 -17.51 13.14
C PHE A 318 13.50 -17.16 11.65
N ILE A 319 12.46 -16.52 11.12
CA ILE A 319 12.38 -16.19 9.69
C ILE A 319 13.46 -15.17 9.36
N HIS A 320 13.55 -14.10 10.13
CA HIS A 320 14.48 -13.00 9.85
C HIS A 320 15.92 -13.34 10.25
N LEU A 321 16.16 -13.93 11.43
CA LEU A 321 17.51 -14.17 11.95
C LEU A 321 18.16 -15.48 11.48
N VAL A 322 17.39 -16.42 10.92
CA VAL A 322 17.89 -17.73 10.51
C VAL A 322 17.57 -18.01 9.05
N ALA A 323 16.28 -18.02 8.68
CA ALA A 323 15.90 -18.38 7.31
C ALA A 323 16.43 -17.41 6.25
N MET A 324 16.48 -16.11 6.58
CA MET A 324 16.92 -15.06 5.65
C MET A 324 18.41 -14.68 5.80
N ARG A 325 19.08 -15.10 6.89
CA ARG A 325 20.42 -14.62 7.28
C ARG A 325 21.53 -14.89 6.25
N ASP A 326 21.61 -16.11 5.73
CA ASP A 326 22.68 -16.50 4.79
C ASP A 326 22.38 -16.08 3.34
N ARG A 327 21.20 -15.50 3.10
CA ARG A 327 20.66 -15.27 1.75
C ARG A 327 20.42 -13.80 1.42
N SER A 328 20.45 -12.93 2.42
CA SER A 328 20.53 -11.47 2.22
C SER A 328 21.99 -11.06 1.99
N SER A 329 22.29 -10.40 0.86
CA SER A 329 23.61 -9.84 0.53
C SER A 329 23.92 -8.57 1.36
N GLY A 330 23.92 -8.67 2.69
CA GLY A 330 24.18 -7.55 3.59
C GLY A 330 23.83 -7.82 5.06
N LEU A 331 24.31 -6.95 5.96
CA LEU A 331 23.92 -6.95 7.37
C LEU A 331 22.48 -6.43 7.50
N GLN A 332 21.63 -7.18 8.22
CA GLN A 332 20.27 -6.75 8.51
C GLN A 332 20.27 -5.48 9.38
N ALA A 333 19.42 -4.52 9.05
CA ALA A 333 19.31 -3.28 9.82
C ALA A 333 18.89 -3.58 11.26
N ARG A 334 19.64 -3.07 12.25
CA ARG A 334 19.35 -3.29 13.67
C ARG A 334 17.98 -2.75 14.08
N SER A 335 17.51 -1.68 13.45
CA SER A 335 16.15 -1.14 13.67
C SER A 335 15.06 -2.08 13.17
N PHE A 336 15.25 -2.69 12.01
CA PHE A 336 14.34 -3.72 11.50
C PHE A 336 14.31 -4.93 12.43
N LEU A 337 15.47 -5.39 12.91
CA LEU A 337 15.53 -6.51 13.86
C LEU A 337 14.91 -6.16 15.23
N GLN A 338 15.08 -4.92 15.70
CA GLN A 338 14.40 -4.45 16.91
C GLN A 338 12.88 -4.49 16.73
N GLN A 339 12.37 -3.88 15.65
CA GLN A 339 10.94 -3.89 15.33
C GLN A 339 10.40 -5.31 15.16
N THR A 340 11.17 -6.20 14.54
CA THR A 340 10.83 -7.62 14.37
C THR A 340 10.57 -8.27 15.73
N VAL A 341 11.50 -8.12 16.68
CA VAL A 341 11.34 -8.70 18.02
C VAL A 341 10.19 -8.06 18.79
N ASP A 342 10.09 -6.73 18.75
CA ASP A 342 9.04 -6.00 19.48
C ASP A 342 7.65 -6.41 19.00
N GLN A 343 7.45 -6.47 17.67
CA GLN A 343 6.18 -6.88 17.07
C GLN A 343 5.87 -8.36 17.33
N ALA A 344 6.87 -9.25 17.25
CA ALA A 344 6.68 -10.67 17.54
C ALA A 344 6.24 -10.91 18.99
N LEU A 345 6.92 -10.29 19.96
CA LEU A 345 6.60 -10.42 21.39
C LEU A 345 5.26 -9.79 21.74
N PHE A 346 4.98 -8.58 21.23
CA PHE A 346 3.71 -7.90 21.49
C PHE A 346 2.52 -8.69 20.97
N ASN A 347 2.56 -9.10 19.70
CA ASN A 347 1.42 -9.75 19.07
C ASN A 347 1.24 -11.21 19.55
N SER A 348 2.32 -11.95 19.84
CA SER A 348 2.19 -13.28 20.45
C SER A 348 1.56 -13.21 21.84
N ALA A 349 1.92 -12.22 22.66
CA ALA A 349 1.29 -12.00 23.96
C ALA A 349 -0.21 -11.70 23.84
N TRP A 350 -0.64 -10.94 22.83
CA TRP A 350 -2.05 -10.66 22.58
C TRP A 350 -2.85 -11.91 22.20
N VAL A 351 -2.29 -12.77 21.34
CA VAL A 351 -2.91 -14.07 21.01
C VAL A 351 -3.20 -14.87 22.29
N PHE A 352 -2.20 -15.02 23.16
CA PHE A 352 -2.34 -15.80 24.38
C PHE A 352 -3.30 -15.13 25.38
N LYS A 353 -3.24 -13.81 25.50
CA LYS A 353 -4.14 -13.04 26.38
C LYS A 353 -5.60 -13.21 25.99
N LEU A 354 -5.92 -13.11 24.71
CA LEU A 354 -7.29 -13.26 24.20
C LEU A 354 -7.82 -14.68 24.44
N LEU A 355 -7.00 -15.70 24.18
CA LEU A 355 -7.41 -17.10 24.37
C LEU A 355 -7.52 -17.48 25.85
N ARG A 356 -6.61 -17.02 26.72
CA ARG A 356 -6.73 -17.20 28.19
C ARG A 356 -8.01 -16.57 28.72
N LEU A 357 -8.32 -15.36 28.27
CA LEU A 357 -9.58 -14.70 28.65
C LEU A 357 -10.80 -15.52 28.23
N CYS A 358 -10.75 -16.22 27.11
CA CYS A 358 -11.82 -17.14 26.72
C CYS A 358 -11.92 -18.34 27.66
N GLU A 359 -10.81 -18.89 28.14
CA GLU A 359 -10.83 -19.95 29.16
C GLU A 359 -11.41 -19.45 30.49
N GLU A 360 -11.03 -18.25 30.93
CA GLU A 360 -11.57 -17.60 32.14
C GLU A 360 -13.08 -17.38 32.04
N LEU A 361 -13.55 -16.90 30.88
CA LEU A 361 -14.97 -16.67 30.59
C LEU A 361 -15.73 -17.96 30.24
N ARG A 362 -15.08 -19.13 30.26
CA ARG A 362 -15.64 -20.44 29.85
C ARG A 362 -16.25 -20.41 28.44
N PHE A 363 -15.62 -19.67 27.54
CA PHE A 363 -15.98 -19.54 26.15
C PHE A 363 -15.10 -20.48 25.31
N GLU A 364 -15.62 -21.68 25.02
CA GLU A 364 -14.85 -22.73 24.34
C GLU A 364 -14.58 -22.37 22.86
N ILE A 365 -13.30 -22.44 22.47
CA ILE A 365 -12.79 -22.31 21.10
C ILE A 365 -12.27 -23.67 20.63
N CYS A 366 -12.84 -24.16 19.54
CA CYS A 366 -12.55 -25.47 18.95
C CYS A 366 -11.98 -25.37 17.54
N ASP A 367 -11.67 -24.17 17.04
CA ASP A 367 -11.22 -24.00 15.65
C ASP A 367 -9.82 -24.63 15.40
N PRO A 368 -9.67 -25.52 14.40
CA PRO A 368 -8.39 -26.16 14.10
C PRO A 368 -7.31 -25.19 13.60
N LEU A 369 -7.68 -24.10 12.91
CA LEU A 369 -6.75 -23.05 12.49
C LEU A 369 -6.14 -22.35 13.70
N VAL A 370 -6.93 -22.07 14.73
CA VAL A 370 -6.40 -21.48 15.98
C VAL A 370 -5.35 -22.39 16.59
N GLY A 371 -5.57 -23.70 16.59
CA GLY A 371 -4.55 -24.68 17.00
C GLY A 371 -3.27 -24.60 16.19
N GLN A 372 -3.38 -24.50 14.86
CA GLN A 372 -2.21 -24.33 13.99
C GLN A 372 -1.47 -23.02 14.28
N LEU A 373 -2.18 -21.90 14.37
CA LEU A 373 -1.61 -20.59 14.64
C LEU A 373 -0.92 -20.55 16.01
N VAL A 374 -1.56 -21.08 17.07
CA VAL A 374 -0.94 -21.18 18.40
C VAL A 374 0.33 -22.02 18.36
N ALA A 375 0.34 -23.14 17.63
CA ALA A 375 1.55 -23.95 17.49
C ALA A 375 2.71 -23.19 16.81
N VAL A 376 2.43 -22.36 15.80
CA VAL A 376 3.44 -21.51 15.16
C VAL A 376 3.88 -20.39 16.11
N VAL A 377 2.93 -19.64 16.66
CA VAL A 377 3.20 -18.49 17.54
C VAL A 377 3.94 -18.93 18.81
N ALA A 378 3.69 -20.13 19.34
CA ALA A 378 4.41 -20.72 20.48
C ALA A 378 5.91 -20.90 20.25
N THR A 379 6.37 -20.90 18.99
CA THR A 379 7.81 -20.94 18.71
C THR A 379 8.52 -19.61 19.05
N ILE A 380 7.79 -18.50 19.19
CA ILE A 380 8.31 -17.21 19.68
C ILE A 380 8.69 -17.30 21.16
N PRO A 381 7.78 -17.61 22.11
CA PRO A 381 8.16 -17.80 23.50
C PRO A 381 9.14 -18.97 23.67
N TRP A 382 9.09 -20.00 22.83
CA TRP A 382 10.11 -21.06 22.84
C TRP A 382 11.53 -20.53 22.61
N LEU A 383 11.70 -19.55 21.72
CA LEU A 383 12.97 -18.83 21.55
C LEU A 383 13.25 -18.01 22.81
N PHE A 384 12.34 -17.12 23.19
CA PHE A 384 12.60 -16.12 24.23
C PHE A 384 12.66 -16.66 25.67
N GLN A 385 12.24 -17.90 25.96
CA GLN A 385 12.45 -18.53 27.28
C GLN A 385 13.94 -18.67 27.64
N ARG A 386 14.84 -18.52 26.67
CA ARG A 386 16.30 -18.53 26.84
C ARG A 386 16.93 -17.14 26.64
N ALA A 387 16.12 -16.07 26.68
CA ALA A 387 16.60 -14.70 26.59
C ALA A 387 17.48 -14.33 27.80
N ILE A 388 18.36 -13.35 27.61
CA ILE A 388 19.23 -12.82 28.68
C ILE A 388 18.40 -12.07 29.74
N ASP A 389 17.33 -11.42 29.30
CA ASP A 389 16.41 -10.72 30.20
C ASP A 389 15.57 -11.75 30.99
N PRO A 390 15.72 -11.79 32.33
CA PRO A 390 15.05 -12.80 33.16
C PRO A 390 13.53 -12.66 33.17
N LYS A 391 12.99 -11.43 33.09
CA LYS A 391 11.54 -11.20 33.07
C LYS A 391 10.93 -11.70 31.76
N VAL A 392 11.57 -11.41 30.64
CA VAL A 392 11.15 -11.90 29.32
C VAL A 392 11.23 -13.42 29.27
N ALA A 393 12.31 -14.01 29.78
CA ALA A 393 12.50 -15.45 29.80
C ALA A 393 11.44 -16.18 30.65
N GLU A 394 11.14 -15.67 31.85
CA GLU A 394 10.14 -16.26 32.73
C GLU A 394 8.73 -16.18 32.15
N LYS A 395 8.34 -15.00 31.64
CA LYS A 395 7.05 -14.82 30.96
C LYS A 395 6.94 -15.75 29.74
N ALA A 396 7.98 -15.82 28.92
CA ALA A 396 7.99 -16.69 27.74
C ALA A 396 7.87 -18.18 28.12
N LYS A 397 8.49 -18.61 29.22
CA LYS A 397 8.33 -19.98 29.74
C LYS A 397 6.89 -20.27 30.15
N GLY A 398 6.25 -19.34 30.88
CA GLY A 398 4.83 -19.47 31.25
C GLY A 398 3.89 -19.48 30.05
N ASP A 399 4.15 -18.62 29.06
CA ASP A 399 3.38 -18.56 27.81
C ASP A 399 3.53 -19.85 26.99
N LEU A 400 4.74 -20.42 26.89
CA LEU A 400 4.97 -21.69 26.20
C LEU A 400 4.26 -22.87 26.90
N GLU A 401 4.33 -22.95 28.22
CA GLU A 401 3.68 -24.03 28.98
C GLU A 401 2.16 -24.00 28.80
N TRP A 402 1.57 -22.81 28.88
CA TRP A 402 0.16 -22.63 28.61
C TRP A 402 -0.21 -23.03 27.17
N CYS A 403 0.61 -22.66 26.18
CA CYS A 403 0.37 -23.05 24.78
C CYS A 403 0.32 -24.57 24.61
N LYS A 404 1.23 -25.31 25.27
CA LYS A 404 1.23 -26.78 25.23
C LYS A 404 -0.05 -27.36 25.80
N GLY A 405 -0.50 -26.87 26.96
CA GLY A 405 -1.76 -27.30 27.56
C GLY A 405 -2.98 -26.98 26.69
N PHE A 406 -3.00 -25.81 26.04
CA PHE A 406 -4.04 -25.44 25.09
C PHE A 406 -4.08 -26.38 23.87
N LEU A 407 -2.91 -26.66 23.27
CA LEU A 407 -2.80 -27.57 22.12
C LEU A 407 -3.16 -29.01 22.50
N GLU A 408 -2.78 -29.47 23.70
CA GLU A 408 -3.16 -30.78 24.22
C GLU A 408 -4.69 -30.90 24.33
N LYS A 409 -5.34 -29.91 24.94
CA LYS A 409 -6.80 -29.85 25.02
C LYS A 409 -7.46 -29.87 23.64
N LEU A 410 -6.99 -29.04 22.70
CA LEU A 410 -7.54 -28.97 21.36
C LEU A 410 -7.30 -30.25 20.55
N SER A 411 -6.21 -30.98 20.81
CA SER A 411 -5.89 -32.24 20.16
C SER A 411 -6.92 -33.35 20.42
N SER A 412 -7.67 -33.26 21.52
CA SER A 412 -8.81 -34.14 21.79
C SER A 412 -9.94 -33.98 20.77
N THR A 413 -10.12 -32.76 20.26
CA THR A 413 -11.11 -32.44 19.22
C THR A 413 -10.53 -32.68 17.83
N TRP A 414 -9.26 -32.33 17.63
CA TRP A 414 -8.54 -32.41 16.37
C TRP A 414 -7.21 -33.16 16.53
N PRO A 415 -7.19 -34.50 16.37
CA PRO A 415 -6.00 -35.31 16.64
C PRO A 415 -4.75 -34.92 15.84
N HIS A 416 -4.89 -34.31 14.66
CA HIS A 416 -3.76 -33.80 13.88
C HIS A 416 -2.97 -32.68 14.60
N ILE A 417 -3.59 -31.97 15.55
CA ILE A 417 -2.91 -30.96 16.38
C ILE A 417 -1.92 -31.60 17.35
N ALA A 418 -2.13 -32.87 17.76
CA ALA A 418 -1.17 -33.59 18.61
C ALA A 418 0.21 -33.66 17.94
N GLN A 419 0.27 -33.84 16.62
CA GLN A 419 1.55 -33.85 15.89
C GLN A 419 2.29 -32.51 15.97
N LYS A 420 1.56 -31.39 16.01
CA LYS A 420 2.16 -30.05 16.18
C LYS A 420 2.68 -29.88 17.61
N LEU A 421 1.98 -30.42 18.61
CA LEU A 421 2.46 -30.48 19.99
C LEU A 421 3.74 -31.33 20.11
N ASP A 422 3.78 -32.51 19.47
CA ASP A 422 4.95 -33.38 19.45
C ASP A 422 6.18 -32.70 18.81
N LEU A 423 5.97 -31.96 17.72
CA LEU A 423 7.02 -31.16 17.08
C LEU A 423 7.55 -30.07 18.02
N LEU A 424 6.66 -29.39 18.76
CA LEU A 424 7.05 -28.37 19.73
C LEU A 424 7.82 -28.98 20.92
N GLN A 425 7.42 -30.16 21.40
CA GLN A 425 8.16 -30.90 22.43
C GLN A 425 9.51 -31.42 21.93
N SER A 426 9.60 -31.82 20.65
CA SER A 426 10.85 -32.24 20.03
C SER A 426 11.88 -31.10 19.96
N LEU A 427 11.43 -29.86 19.75
CA LEU A 427 12.28 -28.68 19.81
C LEU A 427 12.94 -28.52 21.20
N ASP A 428 12.21 -28.73 22.30
CA ASP A 428 12.76 -28.68 23.65
C ASP A 428 13.91 -29.69 23.85
N SER A 429 13.69 -30.94 23.44
CA SER A 429 14.70 -32.00 23.57
C SER A 429 15.99 -31.74 22.79
N THR A 430 15.91 -30.99 21.68
CA THR A 430 17.07 -30.66 20.83
C THR A 430 17.92 -29.54 21.46
N ALA A 431 17.28 -28.55 22.09
CA ALA A 431 17.95 -27.41 22.69
C ALA A 431 18.65 -27.76 24.02
N ASP A 432 18.11 -28.71 24.80
CA ASP A 432 18.68 -29.09 26.10
C ASP A 432 19.98 -29.90 25.96
N ASN A 433 20.22 -30.55 24.82
CA ASN A 433 21.43 -31.31 24.54
C ASN A 433 22.63 -30.47 24.04
N SER A 434 22.43 -29.18 23.72
CA SER A 434 23.42 -28.34 23.03
C SER A 434 23.86 -27.08 23.81
N SER A 435 23.42 -26.92 25.06
CA SER A 435 23.70 -25.75 25.88
C SER A 435 25.01 -25.89 26.68
N GLN A 436 26.14 -25.46 26.10
CA GLN A 436 27.32 -25.06 26.89
C GLN A 436 27.29 -23.54 27.11
N PRO A 437 27.49 -23.03 28.35
CA PRO A 437 27.61 -21.60 28.59
C PRO A 437 29.00 -21.10 28.19
N PRO A 438 29.18 -20.25 27.16
CA PRO A 438 30.44 -19.55 26.96
C PRO A 438 30.46 -18.32 27.87
N ALA A 439 31.59 -18.11 28.55
CA ALA A 439 31.83 -16.98 29.43
C ALA A 439 31.42 -15.62 28.78
N GLY A 440 30.34 -15.03 29.29
CA GLY A 440 30.06 -13.59 29.21
C GLY A 440 29.50 -13.00 27.91
N LYS A 441 29.08 -13.77 26.90
CA LYS A 441 28.55 -13.20 25.63
C LYS A 441 27.29 -13.90 25.06
N GLY A 442 26.22 -14.01 25.85
CA GLY A 442 24.87 -14.38 25.41
C GLY A 442 24.67 -15.87 25.05
N ILE A 443 23.44 -16.37 25.21
CA ILE A 443 23.09 -17.76 24.95
C ILE A 443 22.82 -17.94 23.45
N SER A 444 23.54 -18.87 22.83
CA SER A 444 23.29 -19.32 21.46
C SER A 444 22.49 -20.62 21.52
N ILE A 445 21.36 -20.70 20.83
CA ILE A 445 20.55 -21.91 20.73
C ILE A 445 20.89 -22.62 19.43
N VAL A 446 21.15 -23.91 19.52
CA VAL A 446 21.32 -24.80 18.38
C VAL A 446 20.05 -25.62 18.22
N PHE A 447 19.50 -25.65 17.00
CA PHE A 447 18.27 -26.41 16.70
C PHE A 447 18.22 -26.79 15.22
N HIS A 448 17.34 -27.74 14.89
CA HIS A 448 17.11 -28.16 13.50
C HIS A 448 16.05 -27.26 12.84
N PRO A 449 16.38 -26.48 11.79
CA PRO A 449 15.41 -25.62 11.08
C PRO A 449 14.21 -26.37 10.50
N ALA A 450 14.36 -27.66 10.20
CA ALA A 450 13.30 -28.49 9.66
C ALA A 450 12.09 -28.59 10.62
N LEU A 451 12.34 -28.64 11.93
CA LEU A 451 11.28 -28.70 12.95
C LEU A 451 10.48 -27.39 13.00
N PHE A 452 11.16 -26.25 12.89
CA PHE A 452 10.49 -24.94 12.77
C PHE A 452 9.64 -24.85 11.50
N TRP A 453 10.19 -25.25 10.36
CA TRP A 453 9.43 -25.24 9.11
C TRP A 453 8.24 -26.20 9.12
N ALA A 454 8.32 -27.33 9.83
CA ALA A 454 7.19 -28.24 10.01
C ALA A 454 6.05 -27.60 10.83
N LEU A 455 6.35 -26.61 11.68
CA LEU A 455 5.36 -25.81 12.39
C LEU A 455 4.85 -24.67 11.49
N VAL A 456 5.76 -23.83 10.97
CA VAL A 456 5.51 -22.56 10.27
C VAL A 456 4.93 -22.69 8.85
N ASP A 457 5.24 -23.78 8.12
CA ASP A 457 4.70 -24.03 6.77
C ASP A 457 3.53 -25.04 6.88
N PRO A 458 2.27 -24.57 6.86
CA PRO A 458 1.08 -25.38 7.08
C PRO A 458 0.77 -26.23 5.83
N LYS A 459 1.48 -27.34 5.62
CA LYS A 459 1.07 -28.39 4.68
C LYS A 459 0.38 -29.52 5.42
N ILE A 460 -0.86 -29.82 5.04
CA ILE A 460 -1.58 -31.04 5.43
C ILE A 460 -0.75 -32.31 5.12
N SER A 461 0.09 -32.30 4.07
CA SER A 461 0.80 -33.50 3.58
C SER A 461 2.09 -33.89 4.31
N GLN A 462 2.43 -33.28 5.45
CA GLN A 462 3.62 -33.70 6.22
C GLN A 462 3.38 -34.85 7.21
N MET A 463 2.28 -35.60 7.09
CA MET A 463 2.07 -36.82 7.90
C MET A 463 2.79 -38.07 7.35
N THR A 464 3.65 -37.92 6.35
CA THR A 464 4.57 -38.98 5.90
C THR A 464 5.98 -38.63 6.38
N PRO A 465 6.77 -39.58 6.95
CA PRO A 465 8.13 -39.29 7.42
C PRO A 465 8.98 -38.65 6.32
N LEU A 466 9.77 -37.65 6.68
CA LEU A 466 10.72 -36.95 5.81
C LEU A 466 11.72 -37.92 5.15
N HIS A 467 11.34 -38.49 4.02
CA HIS A 467 12.24 -39.09 3.04
C HIS A 467 11.96 -38.42 1.69
N GLY A 468 12.65 -37.30 1.44
CA GLY A 468 12.53 -36.53 0.21
C GLY A 468 13.42 -35.31 0.26
N GLU A 469 14.62 -35.46 -0.28
CA GLU A 469 15.69 -34.46 -0.37
C GLU A 469 15.24 -33.17 -1.09
N GLY A 470 15.40 -32.02 -0.42
CA GLY A 470 15.60 -30.72 -1.06
C GLY A 470 17.09 -30.35 -0.96
N PRO A 471 17.68 -29.66 -1.95
CA PRO A 471 19.12 -29.58 -2.08
C PRO A 471 19.75 -28.69 -0.99
N GLY A 472 20.59 -29.29 -0.14
CA GLY A 472 21.70 -28.63 0.54
C GLY A 472 21.49 -28.19 1.99
N ARG A 473 22.14 -28.94 2.91
CA ARG A 473 22.44 -28.67 4.34
C ARG A 473 21.42 -29.14 5.38
N SER A 474 21.50 -30.42 5.74
CA SER A 474 21.28 -30.88 7.13
C SER A 474 22.43 -30.37 8.01
N GLN A 475 22.41 -29.07 8.34
CA GLN A 475 23.29 -28.47 9.33
C GLN A 475 22.43 -27.81 10.40
N ASP A 476 22.80 -27.98 11.66
CA ASP A 476 22.14 -27.31 12.77
C ASP A 476 22.26 -25.79 12.61
N ALA A 477 21.15 -25.09 12.82
CA ALA A 477 21.17 -23.63 12.84
C ALA A 477 21.48 -23.13 14.24
N THR A 478 22.27 -22.07 14.30
CA THR A 478 22.55 -21.35 15.55
C THR A 478 21.89 -19.99 15.52
N ILE A 479 21.00 -19.72 16.48
CA ILE A 479 20.41 -18.40 16.70
C ILE A 479 20.95 -17.81 17.99
N ARG A 480 21.40 -16.54 17.93
CA ARG A 480 21.74 -15.76 19.12
C ARG A 480 20.54 -14.88 19.44
N ILE A 481 19.88 -15.17 20.56
CA ILE A 481 18.69 -14.43 20.97
C ILE A 481 19.12 -13.13 21.64
N SER A 482 18.62 -12.03 21.10
CA SER A 482 18.67 -10.73 21.74
C SER A 482 17.27 -10.15 21.82
N THR A 483 16.92 -9.56 22.97
CA THR A 483 15.72 -8.71 23.10
C THR A 483 16.00 -7.28 22.61
N HIS A 484 17.28 -6.93 22.48
CA HIS A 484 17.73 -5.59 22.10
C HIS A 484 18.74 -5.68 20.95
N TYR A 485 18.38 -5.17 19.79
CA TYR A 485 19.28 -4.95 18.65
C TYR A 485 19.73 -3.49 18.56
N ILE A 486 18.97 -2.57 19.14
CA ILE A 486 19.37 -1.19 19.40
C ILE A 486 19.74 -1.08 20.89
N HIS A 487 20.93 -0.58 21.20
CA HIS A 487 21.35 -0.43 22.59
C HIS A 487 20.69 0.81 23.21
N PRO A 488 20.07 0.69 24.39
CA PRO A 488 19.65 1.86 25.16
C PRO A 488 20.87 2.68 25.59
N LEU A 489 20.72 4.01 25.70
CA LEU A 489 21.76 4.90 26.23
C LEU A 489 21.98 4.55 27.70
N ILE A 490 23.19 4.11 28.06
CA ILE A 490 23.58 3.90 29.45
C ILE A 490 24.17 5.22 29.96
N GLU A 491 23.45 5.91 30.84
CA GLU A 491 24.00 7.06 31.56
C GLU A 491 24.93 6.55 32.68
N THR A 492 26.25 6.63 32.45
CA THR A 492 27.23 6.34 33.49
C THR A 492 27.32 7.52 34.46
N HIS A 493 26.62 7.45 35.59
CA HIS A 493 26.82 8.38 36.69
C HIS A 493 28.25 8.27 37.24
N LEU A 494 29.05 9.33 37.08
CA LEU A 494 30.33 9.53 37.74
C LEU A 494 30.10 9.65 39.25
N SER A 495 30.54 8.65 40.01
CA SER A 495 30.44 8.60 41.47
C SER A 495 31.42 9.55 42.15
N HIS A 496 30.92 10.52 42.92
CA HIS A 496 31.65 11.15 44.02
C HIS A 496 31.00 10.77 45.37
N SER A 497 31.71 9.94 46.13
CA SER A 497 31.77 9.77 47.59
C SER A 497 30.71 10.43 48.51
N ALA A 498 29.89 9.60 49.18
CA ALA A 498 29.74 9.47 50.66
C ALA A 498 28.47 8.65 51.01
N PRO A 499 28.41 7.93 52.16
CA PRO A 499 27.48 6.83 52.37
C PRO A 499 26.15 7.31 52.98
N VAL A 500 25.05 7.09 52.27
CA VAL A 500 23.68 7.20 52.80
C VAL A 500 22.89 5.97 52.37
N GLN A 501 22.03 5.53 53.28
CA GLN A 501 21.34 4.24 53.34
C GLN A 501 20.57 3.88 52.06
N ARG A 502 20.59 2.58 51.73
CA ARG A 502 19.88 1.97 50.60
C ARG A 502 18.37 2.24 50.68
N GLU A 503 17.88 3.04 49.74
CA GLU A 503 16.56 2.89 49.12
C GLU A 503 16.81 2.76 47.61
N GLU A 504 16.31 1.66 47.04
CA GLU A 504 16.54 1.25 45.66
C GLU A 504 15.84 2.22 44.69
N SER A 505 16.64 2.96 43.92
CA SER A 505 16.18 3.92 42.92
C SER A 505 15.91 3.25 41.57
N PHE A 506 14.74 3.54 41.02
CA PHE A 506 14.18 3.18 39.72
C PHE A 506 15.14 3.40 38.53
N GLY A 507 15.28 2.37 37.68
CA GLY A 507 15.80 2.48 36.31
C GLY A 507 14.67 2.56 35.28
N PRO A 508 14.82 3.29 34.16
CA PRO A 508 13.79 3.40 33.14
C PRO A 508 13.79 2.13 32.28
N PHE A 509 12.58 1.63 31.96
CA PHE A 509 12.27 0.36 31.30
C PHE A 509 12.30 -0.88 32.20
N MET A 510 11.31 -0.97 33.08
CA MET A 510 10.80 -2.27 33.50
C MET A 510 9.29 -2.14 33.68
N PHE A 511 8.51 -2.74 32.77
CA PHE A 511 7.10 -2.99 33.02
C PHE A 511 7.01 -3.96 34.20
N ASP A 512 6.47 -3.48 35.33
CA ASP A 512 5.96 -4.33 36.39
C ASP A 512 4.50 -4.64 36.04
N VAL A 513 4.26 -5.86 35.57
CA VAL A 513 2.93 -6.44 35.45
C VAL A 513 2.84 -7.44 36.58
N GLY A 514 2.50 -6.95 37.76
CA GLY A 514 2.52 -7.77 38.96
C GLY A 514 2.21 -7.00 40.22
N GLU A 515 1.16 -6.17 40.22
CA GLU A 515 0.36 -5.91 41.41
C GLU A 515 -0.90 -5.12 41.03
N LEU A 516 -1.99 -5.42 41.75
CA LEU A 516 -3.29 -4.77 41.79
C LEU A 516 -4.39 -5.33 40.86
N GLU A 517 -4.96 -6.46 41.33
CA GLU A 517 -6.40 -6.50 41.56
C GLU A 517 -6.86 -5.22 42.29
N GLU A 518 -8.05 -4.74 41.92
CA GLU A 518 -8.79 -3.62 42.51
C GLU A 518 -8.46 -2.19 42.00
N GLY A 519 -9.36 -1.70 41.14
CA GLY A 519 -10.00 -0.41 41.42
C GLY A 519 -9.50 0.84 40.68
N ARG A 520 -10.19 1.12 39.56
CA ARG A 520 -10.48 2.45 38.97
C ARG A 520 -9.33 3.30 38.41
N GLU A 521 -9.47 3.51 37.10
CA GLU A 521 -9.46 4.82 36.43
C GLU A 521 -8.14 5.60 36.25
N GLN A 522 -7.82 5.75 34.96
CA GLN A 522 -7.27 6.95 34.30
C GLN A 522 -5.73 6.97 34.20
N VAL A 523 -5.15 6.86 32.96
CA VAL A 523 -4.18 7.79 32.30
C VAL A 523 -3.58 7.19 31.01
N ASP A 524 -3.98 7.77 29.88
CA ASP A 524 -3.23 8.33 28.73
C ASP A 524 -1.83 7.78 28.32
N ILE A 525 -1.70 7.40 27.04
CA ILE A 525 -0.48 6.93 26.38
C ILE A 525 0.20 8.09 25.65
N ARG A 526 1.36 8.52 26.15
CA ARG A 526 2.37 9.24 25.36
C ARG A 526 3.71 8.55 25.51
N LEU A 527 4.36 8.21 24.40
CA LEU A 527 5.75 8.60 24.09
C LEU A 527 6.24 7.94 22.79
N HIS A 528 6.30 8.76 21.74
CA HIS A 528 7.33 8.66 20.70
C HIS A 528 8.26 9.84 20.92
N GLN A 529 9.43 9.62 21.54
CA GLN A 529 10.61 10.48 21.40
C GLN A 529 11.81 9.89 22.12
N THR A 530 12.99 10.21 21.57
CA THR A 530 14.35 10.02 22.10
C THR A 530 15.07 8.75 21.62
N LEU A 531 15.98 8.92 20.67
CA LEU A 531 17.41 8.67 20.89
C LEU A 531 18.25 9.15 19.68
N TRP A 532 18.97 10.26 19.86
CA TRP A 532 20.16 10.66 19.13
C TRP A 532 21.20 11.00 20.20
N CYS A 533 22.33 10.27 20.22
CA CYS A 533 23.71 10.79 20.43
C CYS A 533 24.69 9.68 20.82
N ILE A 534 25.97 9.96 20.52
CA ILE A 534 27.21 9.24 20.87
C ILE A 534 27.54 8.03 19.96
N ILE A 535 28.39 8.27 18.95
CA ILE A 535 29.83 7.96 19.01
C ILE A 535 30.52 8.84 17.95
N SER A 536 31.25 9.83 18.46
CA SER A 536 32.42 10.41 17.82
C SER A 536 33.65 9.59 18.27
N ASP A 537 34.73 9.65 17.47
CA ASP A 537 36.08 9.18 17.78
C ASP A 537 36.39 7.70 17.58
N VAL A 538 36.69 7.33 16.32
CA VAL A 538 37.90 6.56 16.02
C VAL A 538 38.52 7.10 14.72
N SER A 539 39.64 7.81 14.85
CA SER A 539 40.53 8.19 13.76
C SER A 539 41.29 6.96 13.24
N PHE A 540 41.23 6.68 11.94
CA PHE A 540 42.20 5.84 11.25
C PHE A 540 42.84 6.65 10.12
N GLN A 541 44.13 6.93 10.23
CA GLN A 541 44.96 7.36 9.11
C GLN A 541 45.25 6.15 8.20
N PRO A 542 45.14 6.29 6.87
CA PRO A 542 45.62 5.27 5.95
C PRO A 542 47.08 5.56 5.60
N ASP A 543 47.96 4.58 5.80
CA ASP A 543 49.29 4.60 5.22
C ASP A 543 49.52 3.39 4.31
N SER A 544 50.11 3.71 3.17
CA SER A 544 50.79 2.87 2.18
C SER A 544 49.98 2.00 1.20
N GLN A 545 50.18 2.40 -0.06
CA GLN A 545 49.91 1.77 -1.35
C GLN A 545 50.11 0.24 -1.41
N SER A 546 49.19 -0.45 -2.08
CA SER A 546 49.55 -1.51 -3.03
C SER A 546 48.45 -1.72 -4.07
N ASP A 547 48.88 -1.80 -5.32
CA ASP A 547 48.08 -1.94 -6.53
C ASP A 547 47.31 -3.28 -6.58
N LEU A 548 45.99 -3.24 -6.77
CA LEU A 548 45.18 -4.36 -7.26
C LEU A 548 44.06 -3.87 -8.20
N PRO A 549 43.57 -4.71 -9.14
CA PRO A 549 43.21 -4.30 -10.49
C PRO A 549 41.81 -3.66 -10.62
N ASN A 550 41.72 -2.72 -11.57
CA ASN A 550 40.58 -1.88 -11.98
C ASN A 550 39.21 -2.56 -12.21
N SER A 551 39.08 -3.88 -12.12
CA SER A 551 37.80 -4.59 -12.27
C SER A 551 36.98 -4.65 -10.97
N ILE A 552 37.64 -4.76 -9.82
CA ILE A 552 36.96 -4.80 -8.51
C ILE A 552 36.51 -3.39 -8.11
N ALA A 553 37.31 -2.35 -8.37
CA ALA A 553 36.93 -0.96 -8.11
C ALA A 553 35.70 -0.54 -8.95
N CYS A 554 35.59 -1.01 -10.20
CA CYS A 554 34.44 -0.73 -11.05
C CYS A 554 33.17 -1.44 -10.56
N LEU A 555 33.29 -2.71 -10.11
CA LEU A 555 32.18 -3.43 -9.49
C LEU A 555 31.79 -2.82 -8.13
N HIS A 556 32.76 -2.38 -7.33
CA HIS A 556 32.55 -1.74 -6.03
C HIS A 556 31.89 -0.36 -6.21
N LEU A 557 32.30 0.44 -7.19
CA LEU A 557 31.66 1.71 -7.54
C LEU A 557 30.23 1.50 -8.07
N LEU A 558 29.99 0.48 -8.90
CA LEU A 558 28.65 0.14 -9.39
C LEU A 558 27.72 -0.34 -8.27
N ILE A 559 28.23 -1.15 -7.34
CA ILE A 559 27.47 -1.63 -6.16
C ILE A 559 27.24 -0.47 -5.18
N MET A 560 28.22 0.41 -4.96
CA MET A 560 28.06 1.59 -4.11
C MET A 560 27.04 2.58 -4.69
N ASP A 561 27.02 2.78 -6.01
CA ASP A 561 26.06 3.68 -6.68
C ASP A 561 24.60 3.18 -6.55
N GLN A 562 24.39 1.86 -6.51
CA GLN A 562 23.07 1.26 -6.28
C GLN A 562 22.60 1.29 -4.80
N ILE A 563 23.52 1.51 -3.85
CA ILE A 563 23.24 1.58 -2.40
C ILE A 563 23.11 3.05 -1.91
N SER A 564 23.56 4.03 -2.71
CA SER A 564 23.49 5.46 -2.39
C SER A 564 22.08 5.96 -2.09
N LYS A 565 21.95 6.82 -1.09
CA LYS A 565 20.69 7.51 -0.72
C LYS A 565 20.45 8.67 -1.67
N ILE A 566 19.42 8.54 -2.51
CA ILE A 566 19.02 9.57 -3.47
C ILE A 566 17.80 10.31 -2.91
N VAL A 567 17.95 11.61 -2.67
CA VAL A 567 16.85 12.48 -2.21
C VAL A 567 16.40 13.37 -3.37
N ILE A 568 15.17 13.17 -3.83
CA ILE A 568 14.58 13.91 -4.94
C ILE A 568 13.64 14.98 -4.37
N ILE A 569 14.01 16.24 -4.52
CA ILE A 569 13.24 17.40 -4.06
C ILE A 569 12.25 17.82 -5.15
N GLY A 570 10.98 17.54 -4.97
CA GLY A 570 9.90 17.88 -5.88
C GLY A 570 9.25 16.63 -6.49
N ALA A 571 7.98 16.43 -6.20
CA ALA A 571 7.18 15.29 -6.64
C ALA A 571 6.28 15.63 -7.84
N GLY A 572 6.79 16.48 -8.75
CA GLY A 572 6.20 16.77 -10.06
C GLY A 572 6.71 15.84 -11.15
N VAL A 573 6.42 16.16 -12.43
CA VAL A 573 6.76 15.30 -13.57
C VAL A 573 8.25 14.97 -13.67
N PHE A 574 9.15 15.93 -13.45
CA PHE A 574 10.60 15.70 -13.49
C PHE A 574 11.04 14.75 -12.36
N GLY A 575 10.66 15.04 -11.12
CA GLY A 575 11.09 14.26 -9.97
C GLY A 575 10.54 12.84 -9.99
N LEU A 576 9.25 12.67 -10.29
CA LEU A 576 8.64 11.34 -10.34
C LEU A 576 9.17 10.48 -11.49
N THR A 577 9.36 11.05 -12.69
CA THR A 577 9.93 10.29 -13.82
C THR A 577 11.40 9.93 -13.58
N ALA A 578 12.18 10.82 -12.95
CA ALA A 578 13.55 10.52 -12.53
C ALA A 578 13.57 9.41 -11.46
N ALA A 579 12.74 9.52 -10.41
CA ALA A 579 12.63 8.52 -9.36
C ALA A 579 12.33 7.14 -9.93
N LYS A 580 11.29 7.06 -10.76
CA LYS A 580 10.89 5.83 -11.43
C LYS A 580 12.03 5.24 -12.27
N GLN A 581 12.67 6.06 -13.11
CA GLN A 581 13.72 5.57 -13.99
C GLN A 581 14.94 5.07 -13.20
N LEU A 582 15.34 5.78 -12.15
CA LEU A 582 16.45 5.37 -11.29
C LEU A 582 16.13 4.06 -10.55
N ALA A 583 14.88 3.89 -10.09
CA ALA A 583 14.45 2.62 -9.48
C ALA A 583 14.49 1.46 -10.49
N LEU A 584 14.03 1.68 -11.73
CA LEU A 584 14.11 0.68 -12.81
C LEU A 584 15.55 0.32 -13.19
N GLU A 585 16.51 1.21 -12.94
CA GLU A 585 17.93 0.98 -13.17
C GLU A 585 18.65 0.34 -11.96
N GLY A 586 17.91 0.02 -10.90
CA GLY A 586 18.37 -0.75 -9.75
C GLY A 586 18.78 0.08 -8.53
N HIS A 587 18.54 1.40 -8.50
CA HIS A 587 18.75 2.21 -7.30
C HIS A 587 17.62 1.93 -6.29
N GLN A 588 17.97 1.45 -5.09
CA GLN A 588 16.98 0.96 -4.12
C GLN A 588 16.62 1.98 -3.02
N ASN A 589 17.43 3.04 -2.84
CA ASN A 589 17.28 3.98 -1.73
C ASN A 589 16.90 5.38 -2.22
N ILE A 590 15.71 5.49 -2.80
CA ILE A 590 15.18 6.74 -3.36
C ILE A 590 14.07 7.27 -2.45
N THR A 591 14.23 8.51 -2.02
CA THR A 591 13.21 9.25 -1.27
C THR A 591 12.80 10.50 -2.06
N VAL A 592 11.53 10.60 -2.43
CA VAL A 592 10.94 11.78 -3.04
C VAL A 592 10.30 12.63 -1.96
N ILE A 593 10.63 13.92 -1.92
CA ILE A 593 10.12 14.85 -0.91
C ILE A 593 9.42 16.03 -1.56
N ASP A 594 8.27 16.41 -1.03
CA ASP A 594 7.48 17.55 -1.52
C ASP A 594 6.61 18.13 -0.41
N ARG A 595 6.00 19.29 -0.68
CA ARG A 595 5.00 19.91 0.18
C ARG A 595 3.71 19.09 0.25
N HIS A 596 3.41 18.30 -0.79
CA HIS A 596 2.21 17.46 -0.88
C HIS A 596 2.50 16.08 -1.45
N MET A 597 1.71 15.08 -1.06
CA MET A 597 1.67 13.84 -1.82
C MET A 597 1.14 14.12 -3.23
N PRO A 598 1.77 13.59 -4.30
CA PRO A 598 1.29 13.77 -5.66
C PRO A 598 -0.15 13.26 -5.83
N PRO A 599 -0.97 13.92 -6.65
CA PRO A 599 -0.66 15.11 -7.46
C PRO A 599 -0.57 16.38 -6.59
N VAL A 600 0.52 17.13 -6.76
CA VAL A 600 0.78 18.37 -5.99
C VAL A 600 -0.18 19.47 -6.45
N PRO A 601 -1.12 19.97 -5.60
CA PRO A 601 -2.26 20.78 -6.08
C PRO A 601 -1.91 22.10 -6.76
N ASP A 602 -0.80 22.73 -6.36
CA ASP A 602 -0.31 23.98 -6.95
C ASP A 602 0.84 23.78 -7.96
N GLY A 603 1.29 22.53 -8.14
CA GLY A 603 2.31 22.17 -9.12
C GLY A 603 1.79 22.26 -10.55
N SER A 604 2.64 22.67 -11.49
CA SER A 604 2.29 22.74 -12.92
C SER A 604 2.05 21.37 -13.57
N SER A 605 2.48 20.29 -12.93
CA SER A 605 2.22 18.92 -13.38
C SER A 605 0.81 18.43 -13.07
N SER A 606 0.08 19.10 -12.16
CA SER A 606 -1.27 18.69 -11.72
C SER A 606 -2.32 19.57 -12.36
N ASP A 607 -3.21 18.99 -13.17
CA ASP A 607 -4.27 19.71 -13.85
C ASP A 607 -5.28 18.72 -14.45
N ILE A 608 -6.46 19.21 -14.83
CA ILE A 608 -7.44 18.38 -15.55
C ILE A 608 -7.01 18.12 -17.00
N SER A 609 -6.05 18.89 -17.53
CA SER A 609 -5.59 18.72 -18.92
C SER A 609 -4.22 19.35 -19.21
N ARG A 610 -3.43 18.70 -20.07
CA ARG A 610 -2.18 19.21 -20.65
C ARG A 610 -2.07 18.83 -22.13
N VAL A 611 -1.55 19.71 -22.96
CA VAL A 611 -1.43 19.49 -24.42
C VAL A 611 -0.30 18.50 -24.70
N ILE A 612 -0.58 17.49 -25.51
CA ILE A 612 0.37 16.52 -26.04
C ILE A 612 0.50 16.76 -27.54
N ARG A 613 1.71 17.15 -27.99
CA ARG A 613 2.01 17.47 -29.40
C ARG A 613 3.51 17.36 -29.66
N PHE A 614 3.90 17.18 -30.91
CA PHE A 614 5.31 17.07 -31.33
C PHE A 614 5.82 18.21 -32.21
N ASP A 615 5.00 19.25 -32.34
CA ASP A 615 5.15 20.36 -33.27
C ASP A 615 6.22 21.34 -32.75
N TYR A 616 7.48 21.09 -33.09
CA TYR A 616 8.61 21.91 -32.69
C TYR A 616 9.47 22.26 -33.91
N ALA A 617 9.94 23.50 -33.96
CA ALA A 617 10.97 23.93 -34.91
C ALA A 617 12.34 23.31 -34.60
N ASP A 618 12.64 23.11 -33.30
CA ASP A 618 13.86 22.46 -32.86
C ASP A 618 13.82 20.96 -33.15
N THR A 619 14.91 20.43 -33.73
CA THR A 619 14.97 19.03 -34.17
C THR A 619 14.94 18.05 -33.00
N ASP A 620 15.59 18.37 -31.88
CA ASP A 620 15.71 17.46 -30.75
C ASP A 620 14.39 17.37 -30.00
N TYR A 621 13.75 18.51 -29.71
CA TYR A 621 12.41 18.49 -29.10
C TYR A 621 11.36 17.89 -30.02
N CYS A 622 11.41 18.15 -31.33
CA CYS A 622 10.49 17.52 -32.27
C CYS A 622 10.62 15.99 -32.21
N SER A 623 11.87 15.48 -32.15
CA SER A 623 12.15 14.04 -32.10
C SER A 623 11.69 13.41 -30.80
N LEU A 624 12.06 14.02 -29.68
CA LEU A 624 11.70 13.54 -28.35
C LEU A 624 10.19 13.62 -28.10
N ALA A 625 9.53 14.69 -28.53
CA ALA A 625 8.09 14.88 -28.36
C ALA A 625 7.28 13.93 -29.25
N TYR A 626 7.79 13.59 -30.44
CA TYR A 626 7.17 12.58 -31.30
C TYR A 626 7.22 11.20 -30.65
N GLU A 627 8.36 10.81 -30.08
CA GLU A 627 8.47 9.56 -29.32
C GLU A 627 7.58 9.56 -28.08
N ALA A 628 7.52 10.69 -27.36
CA ALA A 628 6.60 10.83 -26.23
C ALA A 628 5.13 10.68 -26.66
N TYR A 629 4.72 11.34 -27.75
CA TYR A 629 3.39 11.21 -28.33
C TYR A 629 3.08 9.76 -28.68
N ARG A 630 4.01 9.06 -29.36
CA ARG A 630 3.86 7.65 -29.72
C ARG A 630 3.61 6.79 -28.49
N ARG A 631 4.38 7.00 -27.42
CA ARG A 631 4.17 6.29 -26.15
C ARG A 631 2.84 6.65 -25.49
N TRP A 632 2.41 7.91 -25.52
CA TRP A 632 1.08 8.33 -25.05
C TRP A 632 -0.05 7.63 -25.81
N SER A 633 0.05 7.52 -27.14
CA SER A 633 -1.01 6.95 -27.98
C SER A 633 -1.02 5.42 -28.00
N GLU A 634 0.14 4.78 -27.90
CA GLU A 634 0.28 3.33 -28.12
C GLU A 634 0.40 2.52 -26.81
N THR A 635 0.82 3.12 -25.71
CA THR A 635 0.99 2.38 -24.44
C THR A 635 -0.36 2.18 -23.75
N PRO A 636 -0.80 0.93 -23.48
CA PRO A 636 -2.13 0.65 -22.93
C PRO A 636 -2.45 1.40 -21.63
N LYS A 637 -1.43 1.64 -20.81
CA LYS A 637 -1.55 2.27 -19.50
C LYS A 637 -2.05 3.73 -19.55
N TYR A 638 -1.94 4.40 -20.69
CA TYR A 638 -2.43 5.77 -20.88
C TYR A 638 -3.84 5.83 -21.48
N LYS A 639 -4.47 4.68 -21.74
CA LYS A 639 -5.88 4.61 -22.14
C LYS A 639 -6.75 5.19 -21.01
N GLY A 640 -7.66 6.10 -21.35
CA GLY A 640 -8.47 6.83 -20.36
C GLY A 640 -7.75 7.99 -19.67
N ILE A 641 -6.49 8.27 -20.06
CA ILE A 641 -5.68 9.39 -19.59
C ILE A 641 -5.34 10.31 -20.76
N PHE A 642 -4.84 9.74 -21.86
CA PHE A 642 -4.57 10.47 -23.10
C PHE A 642 -5.76 10.36 -24.06
N TYR A 643 -6.11 11.51 -24.64
CA TYR A 643 -7.20 11.68 -25.59
C TYR A 643 -6.65 12.35 -26.84
N GLN A 644 -6.52 11.58 -27.92
CA GLN A 644 -6.15 12.11 -29.22
C GLN A 644 -7.27 13.03 -29.71
N THR A 645 -6.90 14.23 -30.17
CA THR A 645 -7.85 15.20 -30.75
C THR A 645 -7.13 16.11 -31.74
N ASP A 646 -7.91 16.74 -32.61
CA ASP A 646 -7.41 17.68 -33.59
C ASP A 646 -6.79 18.91 -32.88
N TYR A 647 -5.58 19.26 -33.30
CA TYR A 647 -4.79 20.37 -32.77
C TYR A 647 -4.64 21.43 -33.85
N VAL A 648 -5.36 22.54 -33.70
CA VAL A 648 -5.32 23.71 -34.59
C VAL A 648 -4.37 24.73 -33.99
N ILE A 649 -3.27 24.99 -34.69
CA ILE A 649 -2.43 26.13 -34.42
C ILE A 649 -2.84 27.24 -35.38
N ALA A 650 -3.14 28.39 -34.82
CA ALA A 650 -3.46 29.62 -35.53
C ALA A 650 -2.58 30.77 -35.02
N GLY A 651 -2.52 31.82 -35.81
CA GLY A 651 -1.89 33.08 -35.49
C GLY A 651 -2.31 34.15 -36.49
N SER A 652 -1.99 35.40 -36.17
CA SER A 652 -2.16 36.52 -37.08
C SER A 652 -0.77 36.99 -37.52
N ARG A 653 -0.49 36.92 -38.82
CA ARG A 653 0.78 37.39 -39.38
C ARG A 653 0.86 38.92 -39.31
N SER A 654 1.79 39.44 -38.51
CA SER A 654 2.03 40.89 -38.38
C SER A 654 3.18 41.40 -39.26
N THR A 655 4.15 40.56 -39.63
CA THR A 655 5.30 40.92 -40.49
C THR A 655 5.58 39.85 -41.57
N PRO A 656 6.31 40.18 -42.65
CA PRO A 656 6.67 39.22 -43.72
C PRO A 656 7.75 38.18 -43.37
N GLU A 657 8.32 38.24 -42.16
CA GLU A 657 9.40 37.35 -41.73
C GLU A 657 8.89 35.92 -41.48
N LYS A 658 9.79 34.92 -41.54
CA LYS A 658 9.44 33.52 -41.27
C LYS A 658 8.90 33.39 -39.84
N SER A 659 7.61 33.12 -39.72
CA SER A 659 6.95 32.99 -38.42
C SER A 659 7.42 31.72 -37.69
N TRP A 660 7.14 31.62 -36.39
CA TRP A 660 7.38 30.38 -35.65
C TRP A 660 6.67 29.18 -36.29
N THR A 661 5.47 29.43 -36.84
CA THR A 661 4.68 28.48 -37.62
C THR A 661 5.45 27.95 -38.82
N ASP A 662 6.11 28.83 -39.60
CA ASP A 662 6.91 28.44 -40.77
C ASP A 662 8.09 27.55 -40.39
N LYS A 663 8.81 27.89 -39.31
CA LYS A 663 9.96 27.10 -38.84
C LYS A 663 9.52 25.70 -38.38
N THR A 664 8.37 25.63 -37.70
CA THR A 664 7.81 24.35 -37.25
C THR A 664 7.34 23.50 -38.43
N ILE A 665 6.62 24.09 -39.39
CA ILE A 665 6.22 23.41 -40.63
C ILE A 665 7.42 22.88 -41.40
N ALA A 666 8.48 23.68 -41.57
CA ALA A 666 9.69 23.24 -42.25
C ALA A 666 10.35 22.03 -41.56
N GLN A 667 10.28 21.95 -40.23
CA GLN A 667 10.77 20.81 -39.48
C GLN A 667 9.86 19.58 -39.62
N LEU A 668 8.54 19.76 -39.65
CA LEU A 668 7.57 18.69 -39.93
C LEU A 668 7.77 18.13 -41.35
N ASP A 669 7.94 19.00 -42.36
CA ASP A 669 8.25 18.63 -43.75
C ASP A 669 9.56 17.83 -43.82
N LYS A 670 10.63 18.34 -43.18
CA LYS A 670 11.94 17.67 -43.13
C LYS A 670 11.86 16.26 -42.55
N ARG A 671 10.96 16.04 -41.58
CA ARG A 671 10.75 14.75 -40.92
C ARG A 671 9.61 13.92 -41.51
N GLN A 672 8.94 14.43 -42.54
CA GLN A 672 7.79 13.78 -43.18
C GLN A 672 6.65 13.46 -42.19
N LEU A 673 6.43 14.35 -41.21
CA LEU A 673 5.36 14.22 -40.23
C LEU A 673 4.07 14.87 -40.75
N PRO A 674 2.89 14.26 -40.51
CA PRO A 674 1.64 14.72 -41.10
C PRO A 674 1.15 16.03 -40.49
N TYR A 675 0.78 16.98 -41.35
CA TYR A 675 0.04 18.20 -40.99
C TYR A 675 -0.78 18.68 -42.19
N THR A 676 -1.71 19.59 -41.98
CA THR A 676 -2.50 20.23 -43.05
C THR A 676 -2.48 21.73 -42.87
N ARG A 677 -1.93 22.48 -43.85
CA ARG A 677 -2.01 23.94 -43.83
C ARG A 677 -3.47 24.40 -43.88
N LEU A 678 -3.80 25.40 -43.08
CA LEU A 678 -5.11 26.04 -43.08
C LEU A 678 -5.00 27.32 -43.92
N VAL A 679 -5.90 27.47 -44.90
CA VAL A 679 -5.84 28.57 -45.88
C VAL A 679 -6.19 29.91 -45.23
N ASP A 680 -7.28 29.92 -44.47
CA ASP A 680 -7.79 31.09 -43.77
C ASP A 680 -8.73 30.65 -42.61
N ALA A 681 -9.27 31.63 -41.88
CA ALA A 681 -10.24 31.37 -40.82
C ALA A 681 -11.53 30.71 -41.35
N ALA A 682 -11.95 31.01 -42.59
CA ALA A 682 -13.15 30.43 -43.18
C ALA A 682 -12.97 28.93 -43.49
N ASP A 683 -11.79 28.51 -43.94
CA ASP A 683 -11.42 27.11 -44.11
C ASP A 683 -11.42 26.35 -42.79
N THR A 684 -10.87 26.99 -41.76
CA THR A 684 -10.87 26.43 -40.40
C THR A 684 -12.29 26.24 -39.87
N LYS A 685 -13.18 27.22 -40.04
CA LYS A 685 -14.60 27.12 -39.66
C LYS A 685 -15.39 26.11 -40.50
N ARG A 686 -15.08 25.95 -41.79
CA ARG A 686 -15.69 24.87 -42.60
C ARG A 686 -15.33 23.48 -42.08
N ARG A 687 -14.09 23.29 -41.63
CA ARG A 687 -13.62 22.02 -41.04
C ARG A 687 -14.15 21.80 -39.63
N PHE A 688 -14.25 22.88 -38.84
CA PHE A 688 -14.76 22.86 -37.48
C PHE A 688 -15.90 23.88 -37.32
N PRO A 689 -17.13 23.55 -37.78
CA PRO A 689 -18.28 24.47 -37.70
C PRO A 689 -18.67 24.88 -36.28
N ILE A 690 -18.16 24.15 -35.28
CA ILE A 690 -18.32 24.46 -33.86
C ILE A 690 -17.56 25.73 -33.44
N LEU A 691 -16.54 26.13 -34.20
CA LEU A 691 -15.81 27.37 -33.98
C LEU A 691 -16.59 28.52 -34.63
N THR A 692 -17.24 29.33 -33.81
CA THR A 692 -18.20 30.36 -34.23
C THR A 692 -17.59 31.76 -34.30
N GLY A 693 -16.43 31.99 -33.66
CA GLY A 693 -15.80 33.30 -33.62
C GLY A 693 -15.04 33.72 -34.89
N GLU A 694 -14.33 34.84 -34.78
CA GLU A 694 -13.52 35.39 -35.87
C GLU A 694 -12.22 34.61 -36.11
N LEU A 695 -11.78 33.84 -35.11
CA LEU A 695 -10.45 33.21 -35.07
C LEU A 695 -9.35 34.27 -35.23
N ALA A 696 -8.08 33.86 -35.42
CA ALA A 696 -6.92 34.75 -35.49
C ALA A 696 -6.86 35.71 -36.71
N GLN A 697 -7.96 36.41 -37.00
CA GLN A 697 -8.10 37.46 -38.01
C GLN A 697 -7.74 38.84 -37.44
N PRO A 698 -7.35 39.82 -38.29
CA PRO A 698 -7.00 39.67 -39.72
C PRO A 698 -5.71 38.85 -39.92
N ASN A 699 -5.39 38.45 -41.17
CA ASN A 699 -4.14 37.77 -41.53
C ASN A 699 -3.91 36.40 -40.88
N PHE A 700 -4.96 35.58 -40.85
CA PHE A 700 -4.88 34.22 -40.35
C PHE A 700 -3.75 33.41 -41.01
N GLU A 701 -2.90 32.82 -40.20
CA GLU A 701 -1.98 31.75 -40.59
C GLU A 701 -2.13 30.58 -39.62
N GLY A 702 -2.03 29.35 -40.11
CA GLY A 702 -2.18 28.20 -39.25
C GLY A 702 -2.08 26.86 -39.96
N TYR A 703 -2.05 25.81 -39.15
CA TYR A 703 -2.12 24.43 -39.62
C TYR A 703 -2.84 23.54 -38.61
N LEU A 704 -3.34 22.42 -39.11
CA LEU A 704 -3.97 21.36 -38.35
C LEU A 704 -3.00 20.19 -38.22
N ASN A 705 -2.78 19.73 -36.99
CA ASN A 705 -2.18 18.45 -36.68
C ASN A 705 -3.24 17.51 -36.08
N LYS A 706 -3.46 16.37 -36.73
CA LYS A 706 -4.42 15.33 -36.26
C LYS A 706 -3.79 14.31 -35.30
N SER A 707 -2.47 14.34 -35.19
CA SER A 707 -1.66 13.47 -34.34
C SER A 707 -1.22 14.22 -33.08
N GLY A 708 -2.17 14.94 -32.47
CA GLY A 708 -2.00 15.63 -31.20
C GLY A 708 -3.10 15.23 -30.22
N GLY A 709 -3.12 15.87 -29.07
CA GLY A 709 -4.21 15.66 -28.12
C GLY A 709 -3.98 16.32 -26.79
N TRP A 710 -4.68 15.82 -25.78
CA TRP A 710 -4.49 16.22 -24.40
C TRP A 710 -4.47 15.02 -23.47
N ALA A 711 -3.83 15.17 -22.32
CA ALA A 711 -3.86 14.17 -21.26
C ALA A 711 -4.43 14.76 -19.97
N ASP A 712 -5.24 13.98 -19.26
CA ASP A 712 -5.61 14.26 -17.87
C ASP A 712 -4.35 14.16 -17.01
N ALA A 713 -3.83 15.31 -16.61
CA ALA A 713 -2.54 15.39 -15.95
C ALA A 713 -2.60 14.88 -14.51
N ASN A 714 -3.74 15.04 -13.83
CA ASN A 714 -3.96 14.48 -12.50
C ASN A 714 -3.98 12.96 -12.53
N LYS A 715 -4.68 12.34 -13.49
CA LYS A 715 -4.67 10.87 -13.66
C LYS A 715 -3.27 10.36 -13.97
N ALA A 716 -2.57 11.01 -14.90
CA ALA A 716 -1.19 10.62 -15.25
C ALA A 716 -0.22 10.70 -14.07
N ILE A 717 -0.27 11.78 -13.27
CA ILE A 717 0.62 11.94 -12.10
C ILE A 717 0.24 10.99 -10.96
N LYS A 718 -1.05 10.71 -10.74
CA LYS A 718 -1.49 9.68 -9.78
C LYS A 718 -0.94 8.31 -10.18
N GLN A 719 -1.14 7.90 -11.43
CA GLN A 719 -0.60 6.65 -11.95
C GLN A 719 0.92 6.59 -11.81
N LEU A 720 1.64 7.66 -12.16
CA LEU A 720 3.10 7.69 -12.05
C LEU A 720 3.58 7.61 -10.59
N ARG A 721 2.86 8.23 -9.65
CA ARG A 721 3.12 8.08 -8.22
C ARG A 721 2.92 6.64 -7.78
N ASP A 722 1.83 6.01 -8.19
CA ASP A 722 1.51 4.63 -7.80
C ASP A 722 2.57 3.66 -8.35
N GLU A 723 3.00 3.84 -9.61
CA GLU A 723 4.14 3.12 -10.18
C GLU A 723 5.45 3.35 -9.38
N CYS A 724 5.66 4.54 -8.82
CA CYS A 724 6.82 4.79 -7.96
C CYS A 724 6.72 4.05 -6.61
N LEU A 725 5.53 4.02 -6.02
CA LEU A 725 5.27 3.29 -4.76
C LEU A 725 5.46 1.78 -4.94
N GLU A 726 4.97 1.23 -6.06
CA GLU A 726 5.17 -0.18 -6.44
C GLU A 726 6.65 -0.55 -6.62
N LEU A 727 7.47 0.40 -7.10
CA LEU A 727 8.92 0.25 -7.21
C LEU A 727 9.68 0.49 -5.89
N GLY A 728 8.97 0.73 -4.80
CA GLY A 728 9.56 0.88 -3.47
C GLY A 728 10.14 2.27 -3.17
N ILE A 729 9.82 3.28 -3.95
CA ILE A 729 10.27 4.66 -3.71
C ILE A 729 9.53 5.24 -2.49
N SER A 730 10.28 5.79 -1.54
CA SER A 730 9.72 6.41 -0.34
C SER A 730 9.28 7.85 -0.60
N PHE A 731 8.20 8.29 0.06
CA PHE A 731 7.70 9.66 -0.03
C PHE A 731 7.67 10.35 1.34
N ILE A 732 8.12 11.60 1.40
CA ILE A 732 7.95 12.46 2.57
C ILE A 732 7.21 13.73 2.13
N ALA A 733 6.04 13.97 2.72
CA ALA A 733 5.15 15.06 2.35
C ALA A 733 4.86 16.01 3.52
N GLY A 734 4.13 17.10 3.26
CA GLY A 734 3.73 18.05 4.29
C GLY A 734 4.91 18.86 4.82
N ARG A 735 4.87 19.23 6.10
CA ARG A 735 5.95 20.03 6.73
C ARG A 735 7.31 19.32 6.69
N ALA A 736 7.30 18.00 6.92
CA ALA A 736 8.48 17.14 6.84
C ALA A 736 9.09 17.09 5.43
N GLY A 737 8.27 17.19 4.38
CA GLY A 737 8.72 17.18 2.97
C GLY A 737 8.95 18.57 2.36
N THR A 738 8.60 19.64 3.09
CA THR A 738 8.74 21.03 2.61
C THR A 738 10.18 21.51 2.79
N VAL A 739 10.98 21.48 1.72
CA VAL A 739 12.39 21.89 1.74
C VAL A 739 12.53 23.42 1.83
N THR A 740 13.43 23.87 2.71
CA THR A 740 13.75 25.28 2.95
C THR A 740 15.24 25.59 2.78
N GLY A 741 16.02 24.65 2.24
CA GLY A 741 17.45 24.83 1.96
C GLY A 741 18.26 23.55 2.19
N PHE A 742 19.59 23.70 2.24
CA PHE A 742 20.52 22.60 2.42
C PHE A 742 21.43 22.78 3.62
N ASP A 743 21.95 21.67 4.12
CA ASP A 743 23.11 21.60 5.01
C ASP A 743 24.30 21.07 4.21
N SER A 744 25.29 21.93 3.96
CA SER A 744 26.45 21.64 3.13
C SER A 744 27.75 22.02 3.83
N ASP A 745 28.83 21.29 3.52
CA ASP A 745 30.18 21.62 4.00
C ASP A 745 30.81 22.78 3.21
N ALA A 746 32.03 23.17 3.61
CA ALA A 746 32.77 24.27 3.00
C ALA A 746 33.17 23.98 1.54
N GLU A 747 33.19 22.71 1.15
CA GLU A 747 33.54 22.22 -0.18
C GLU A 747 32.33 22.08 -1.12
N GLY A 748 31.14 22.46 -0.66
CA GLY A 748 29.90 22.43 -1.45
C GLY A 748 29.26 21.03 -1.54
N ILE A 749 29.57 20.11 -0.64
CA ILE A 749 28.88 18.81 -0.55
C ILE A 749 27.70 18.91 0.39
N ILE A 750 26.50 18.65 -0.12
CA ILE A 750 25.28 18.59 0.67
C ILE A 750 25.29 17.28 1.48
N LYS A 751 25.02 17.37 2.79
CA LYS A 751 24.84 16.21 3.67
C LYS A 751 23.36 15.95 3.97
N ALA A 752 22.53 16.99 3.95
CA ALA A 752 21.10 16.89 4.19
C ALA A 752 20.31 18.05 3.58
N VAL A 753 19.02 17.83 3.33
CA VAL A 753 18.05 18.92 3.10
C VAL A 753 17.49 19.40 4.43
N LYS A 754 17.28 20.72 4.54
CA LYS A 754 16.55 21.35 5.65
C LYS A 754 15.08 21.43 5.30
N THR A 755 14.22 21.10 6.25
CA THR A 755 12.76 21.03 6.05
C THR A 755 12.05 22.01 6.99
N LEU A 756 10.80 22.36 6.69
CA LEU A 756 9.98 23.26 7.49
C LEU A 756 9.63 22.69 8.89
N GLU A 757 9.72 21.37 9.06
CA GLU A 757 9.58 20.71 10.37
C GLU A 757 10.82 20.87 11.26
N GLY A 758 11.98 21.18 10.67
CA GLY A 758 13.25 21.34 11.36
C GLY A 758 14.10 20.08 11.39
N THR A 759 13.53 18.91 11.10
CA THR A 759 14.27 17.65 11.00
C THR A 759 14.97 17.55 9.63
N PRO A 760 16.31 17.46 9.57
CA PRO A 760 17.03 17.37 8.31
C PRO A 760 16.96 15.95 7.73
N ILE A 761 16.81 15.83 6.40
CA ILE A 761 16.80 14.54 5.70
C ILE A 761 18.14 14.33 5.01
N ARG A 762 18.88 13.31 5.47
CA ARG A 762 20.23 12.98 4.97
C ARG A 762 20.17 12.22 3.65
N GLY A 763 21.14 12.47 2.78
CA GLY A 763 21.28 11.83 1.47
C GLY A 763 22.71 11.93 0.94
N ASP A 764 23.03 11.09 -0.04
CA ASP A 764 24.34 11.07 -0.72
C ASP A 764 24.28 11.86 -2.03
N HIS A 765 23.16 11.70 -2.77
CA HIS A 765 22.85 12.47 -3.98
C HIS A 765 21.52 13.17 -3.84
N PHE A 766 21.45 14.40 -4.36
CA PHE A 766 20.25 15.22 -4.31
C PHE A 766 19.82 15.59 -5.73
N ILE A 767 18.54 15.43 -6.03
CA ILE A 767 17.96 15.84 -7.32
C ILE A 767 16.94 16.95 -7.05
N LEU A 768 17.24 18.17 -7.47
CA LEU A 768 16.33 19.30 -7.38
C LEU A 768 15.40 19.34 -8.60
N ALA A 769 14.15 18.95 -8.38
CA ALA A 769 13.06 18.91 -9.35
C ALA A 769 11.81 19.68 -8.87
N ALA A 770 12.01 20.74 -8.06
CA ALA A 770 10.95 21.52 -7.41
C ALA A 770 10.25 22.55 -8.32
N GLY A 771 10.45 22.45 -9.64
CA GLY A 771 9.83 23.35 -10.61
C GLY A 771 10.05 24.83 -10.27
N ALA A 772 8.97 25.62 -10.24
CA ALA A 772 9.05 27.06 -10.02
C ALA A 772 9.55 27.45 -8.61
N TRP A 773 9.56 26.50 -7.67
CA TRP A 773 10.07 26.72 -6.32
C TRP A 773 11.57 26.50 -6.19
N SER A 774 12.25 25.95 -7.21
CA SER A 774 13.70 25.78 -7.21
C SER A 774 14.44 27.12 -6.99
N SER A 775 13.91 28.23 -7.52
CA SER A 775 14.47 29.57 -7.31
C SER A 775 14.33 30.09 -5.87
N GLY A 776 13.52 29.46 -5.02
CA GLY A 776 13.49 29.75 -3.59
C GLY A 776 14.55 29.00 -2.79
N ILE A 777 15.16 27.96 -3.37
CA ILE A 777 15.99 26.97 -2.67
C ILE A 777 17.48 27.12 -3.03
N VAL A 778 17.81 27.38 -4.31
CA VAL A 778 19.20 27.55 -4.80
C VAL A 778 19.40 28.80 -5.65
N PRO A 779 20.62 29.36 -5.73
CA PRO A 779 20.96 30.40 -6.70
C PRO A 779 20.72 29.89 -8.11
N THR A 780 20.05 30.69 -8.94
CA THR A 780 19.76 30.28 -10.32
C THR A 780 20.47 31.12 -11.36
N TYR A 781 21.36 32.05 -10.99
CA TYR A 781 22.24 32.83 -11.89
C TYR A 781 21.56 33.38 -13.17
N ASN A 782 20.29 33.77 -13.07
CA ASN A 782 19.44 34.14 -14.22
C ASN A 782 19.32 33.07 -15.34
N SER A 783 19.66 31.81 -15.07
CA SER A 783 19.39 30.64 -15.92
C SER A 783 17.93 30.22 -15.87
N THR A 784 17.20 30.57 -14.81
CA THR A 784 15.76 30.30 -14.69
C THR A 784 14.98 31.48 -14.14
N LEU A 785 13.73 31.62 -14.57
CA LEU A 785 12.77 32.58 -14.05
C LEU A 785 11.43 31.90 -13.75
N SER A 786 10.93 32.09 -12.54
CA SER A 786 9.59 31.63 -12.19
C SER A 786 8.52 32.59 -12.70
N THR A 787 7.66 32.13 -13.61
CA THR A 787 6.58 32.94 -14.20
C THR A 787 5.23 32.28 -14.00
N ALA A 788 4.20 33.07 -13.70
CA ALA A 788 2.83 32.62 -13.59
C ALA A 788 2.06 32.81 -14.90
N GLN A 789 1.28 31.81 -15.29
CA GLN A 789 0.42 31.81 -16.46
C GLN A 789 -1.05 31.72 -16.07
N ALA A 790 -1.92 32.43 -16.80
CA ALA A 790 -3.33 32.52 -16.47
C ALA A 790 -4.14 31.32 -17.00
N LEU A 791 -5.02 30.79 -16.16
CA LEU A 791 -5.95 29.71 -16.46
C LEU A 791 -7.40 30.18 -16.21
N GLY A 792 -8.31 29.79 -17.09
CA GLY A 792 -9.75 30.01 -16.97
C GLY A 792 -10.52 28.69 -17.08
N PHE A 793 -11.59 28.57 -16.30
CA PHE A 793 -12.46 27.41 -16.27
C PHE A 793 -13.92 27.84 -16.33
N LEU A 794 -14.67 27.21 -17.21
CA LEU A 794 -16.10 27.44 -17.38
C LEU A 794 -16.84 26.12 -17.22
N ARG A 795 -17.83 26.06 -16.32
CA ARG A 795 -18.66 24.87 -16.15
C ARG A 795 -19.73 24.85 -17.23
N LEU A 796 -19.82 23.74 -17.94
CA LEU A 796 -20.82 23.52 -18.99
C LEU A 796 -22.04 22.77 -18.44
N SER A 797 -23.20 23.04 -19.02
CA SER A 797 -24.41 22.21 -18.88
C SER A 797 -24.26 20.90 -19.66
N ASP A 798 -25.16 19.94 -19.44
CA ASP A 798 -25.10 18.64 -20.12
C ASP A 798 -25.26 18.75 -21.64
N ASP A 799 -26.15 19.63 -22.12
CA ASP A 799 -26.31 19.92 -23.56
C ASP A 799 -25.03 20.55 -24.16
N GLU A 800 -24.40 21.46 -23.42
CA GLU A 800 -23.13 22.07 -23.82
C GLU A 800 -21.99 21.05 -23.82
N MET A 801 -21.97 20.11 -22.86
CA MET A 801 -20.99 19.02 -22.86
C MET A 801 -21.12 18.15 -24.11
N ILE A 802 -22.35 17.85 -24.55
CA ILE A 802 -22.60 17.12 -25.80
C ILE A 802 -22.16 17.96 -27.01
N LYS A 803 -22.57 19.24 -27.06
CA LYS A 803 -22.23 20.16 -28.15
C LYS A 803 -20.72 20.30 -28.34
N TYR A 804 -19.99 20.57 -27.25
CA TYR A 804 -18.56 20.92 -27.28
C TYR A 804 -17.61 19.74 -27.10
N LYS A 805 -18.12 18.50 -26.97
CA LYS A 805 -17.31 17.29 -26.70
C LYS A 805 -16.09 17.13 -27.61
N ASN A 806 -16.26 17.42 -28.90
CA ASN A 806 -15.25 17.20 -29.93
C ASN A 806 -14.66 18.52 -30.48
N ILE A 807 -14.74 19.62 -29.72
CA ILE A 807 -14.06 20.85 -30.12
C ILE A 807 -12.55 20.58 -30.23
N PRO A 808 -11.84 21.08 -31.27
CA PRO A 808 -10.40 20.90 -31.34
C PRO A 808 -9.72 21.65 -30.19
N ILE A 809 -8.47 21.27 -29.91
CA ILE A 809 -7.56 22.18 -29.23
C ILE A 809 -7.22 23.28 -30.24
N TYR A 810 -7.69 24.49 -29.97
CA TYR A 810 -7.34 25.69 -30.70
C TYR A 810 -6.30 26.47 -29.90
N MET A 811 -5.18 26.80 -30.53
CA MET A 811 -4.15 27.67 -29.98
C MET A 811 -3.89 28.85 -30.90
N ASN A 812 -4.09 30.06 -30.41
CA ASN A 812 -3.59 31.27 -31.05
C ASN A 812 -2.22 31.61 -30.49
N TYR A 813 -1.18 31.35 -31.28
CA TYR A 813 0.20 31.52 -30.87
C TYR A 813 0.60 32.99 -30.71
N ALA A 814 -0.03 33.91 -31.45
CA ALA A 814 0.27 35.34 -31.38
C ALA A 814 -0.16 35.94 -30.03
N THR A 815 -1.24 35.42 -29.43
CA THR A 815 -1.74 35.85 -28.12
C THR A 815 -1.30 34.93 -26.97
N GLY A 816 -0.88 33.71 -27.31
CA GLY A 816 -0.58 32.62 -26.39
C GLY A 816 -1.83 31.88 -25.90
N TRP A 817 -3.03 32.24 -26.36
CA TRP A 817 -4.28 31.67 -25.85
C TRP A 817 -4.53 30.27 -26.41
N PHE A 818 -5.03 29.35 -25.59
CA PHE A 818 -5.44 28.01 -26.04
C PHE A 818 -6.52 27.38 -25.15
N ASN A 819 -7.26 26.41 -25.70
CA ASN A 819 -8.26 25.63 -24.96
C ASN A 819 -7.96 24.12 -24.92
N PHE A 820 -8.87 23.39 -24.27
CA PHE A 820 -9.00 21.95 -24.35
C PHE A 820 -10.44 21.57 -24.70
N PRO A 821 -10.68 20.37 -25.24
CA PRO A 821 -12.01 19.76 -25.18
C PRO A 821 -12.52 19.74 -23.72
N PRO A 822 -13.85 19.85 -23.50
CA PRO A 822 -14.42 19.79 -22.17
C PRO A 822 -14.06 18.49 -21.45
N HIS A 823 -13.65 18.61 -20.19
CA HIS A 823 -13.29 17.47 -19.37
C HIS A 823 -14.54 16.78 -18.83
N GLU A 824 -14.74 15.51 -19.18
CA GLU A 824 -15.96 14.74 -18.89
C GLU A 824 -16.29 14.71 -17.38
N ASP A 825 -15.36 14.27 -16.53
CA ASP A 825 -15.64 14.09 -15.09
C ASP A 825 -15.94 15.41 -14.35
N THR A 826 -15.35 16.53 -14.79
CA THR A 826 -15.50 17.83 -14.10
C THR A 826 -16.55 18.73 -14.75
N LYS A 827 -17.00 18.38 -15.96
CA LYS A 827 -17.85 19.18 -16.83
C LYS A 827 -17.29 20.60 -17.08
N MET A 828 -15.97 20.74 -17.10
CA MET A 828 -15.29 22.03 -17.26
C MET A 828 -14.68 22.16 -18.66
N LEU A 829 -14.97 23.28 -19.32
CA LEU A 829 -14.15 23.80 -20.40
C LEU A 829 -13.00 24.61 -19.80
N LYS A 830 -11.76 24.20 -20.10
CA LYS A 830 -10.56 24.90 -19.66
C LYS A 830 -9.87 25.60 -20.82
N PHE A 831 -9.36 26.78 -20.55
CA PHE A 831 -8.51 27.55 -21.44
C PHE A 831 -7.45 28.31 -20.65
N ALA A 832 -6.41 28.74 -21.33
CA ALA A 832 -5.22 29.29 -20.71
C ALA A 832 -4.48 30.23 -21.65
N VAL A 833 -3.55 30.99 -21.08
CA VAL A 833 -2.66 31.88 -21.82
C VAL A 833 -1.22 31.46 -21.56
N HIS A 834 -0.56 30.92 -22.59
CA HIS A 834 0.87 30.66 -22.64
C HIS A 834 1.61 31.88 -23.20
N GLY A 835 1.75 32.91 -22.38
CA GLY A 835 2.42 34.16 -22.75
C GLY A 835 3.67 34.41 -21.93
N TRP A 836 4.12 35.65 -21.93
CA TRP A 836 5.24 36.12 -21.11
C TRP A 836 4.99 36.02 -19.59
N GLY A 837 3.71 36.06 -19.21
CA GLY A 837 3.24 35.78 -17.86
C GLY A 837 3.57 36.86 -16.83
N TYR A 838 3.48 36.46 -15.56
CA TYR A 838 3.61 37.34 -14.41
C TYR A 838 4.75 36.93 -13.50
N THR A 839 5.54 37.88 -13.02
CA THR A 839 6.55 37.67 -11.98
C THR A 839 6.02 38.07 -10.61
N ARG A 840 6.63 37.51 -9.56
CA ARG A 840 6.40 37.86 -8.16
C ARG A 840 7.73 38.00 -7.45
N ALA A 841 8.19 39.24 -7.29
CA ALA A 841 9.36 39.54 -6.47
C ALA A 841 9.15 39.03 -5.03
N PRO A 842 10.18 38.40 -4.41
CA PRO A 842 10.11 37.93 -3.02
C PRO A 842 9.73 39.05 -2.02
N SER A 843 8.89 38.74 -1.04
CA SER A 843 8.50 39.68 0.03
C SER A 843 9.35 39.52 1.29
N LYS A 844 9.39 40.56 2.15
CA LYS A 844 10.00 40.44 3.49
C LYS A 844 9.27 39.36 4.31
N GLY A 845 10.01 38.34 4.76
CA GLY A 845 9.48 37.22 5.54
C GLY A 845 9.10 35.98 4.71
N ASP A 846 9.30 35.97 3.39
CA ASP A 846 9.24 34.72 2.63
C ASP A 846 10.43 33.82 3.06
N ASN A 847 10.17 32.56 3.41
CA ASN A 847 11.17 31.57 3.82
C ASN A 847 12.01 31.08 2.62
N ASN A 848 12.66 32.00 1.91
CA ASN A 848 13.53 31.69 0.79
C ASN A 848 14.98 31.63 1.28
N SER A 849 15.68 30.55 0.93
CA SER A 849 17.10 30.38 1.23
C SER A 849 17.96 31.34 0.41
N VAL A 850 17.42 31.83 -0.71
CA VAL A 850 18.16 32.60 -1.71
C VAL A 850 17.45 33.91 -2.03
N LYS A 851 18.16 35.02 -1.82
CA LYS A 851 17.65 36.38 -2.01
C LYS A 851 18.04 37.00 -3.36
N SER A 852 18.94 36.36 -4.11
CA SER A 852 19.43 36.87 -5.41
C SER A 852 18.45 36.66 -6.57
N ASN A 853 17.44 35.81 -6.40
CA ASN A 853 16.52 35.47 -7.48
C ASN A 853 15.33 36.44 -7.56
N ILE A 854 14.95 36.82 -8.78
CA ILE A 854 14.04 37.94 -9.05
C ILE A 854 12.55 37.60 -8.96
N SER A 855 12.17 36.32 -9.03
CA SER A 855 10.77 35.89 -8.97
C SER A 855 10.63 34.51 -8.32
N VAL A 856 9.67 34.39 -7.40
CA VAL A 856 9.36 33.15 -6.67
C VAL A 856 7.84 33.01 -6.48
N PRO A 857 7.28 31.79 -6.61
CA PRO A 857 5.89 31.54 -6.24
C PRO A 857 5.63 31.81 -4.75
N PRO A 858 4.35 31.87 -4.32
CA PRO A 858 4.02 31.95 -2.91
C PRO A 858 4.65 30.80 -2.10
N PRO A 859 5.31 31.08 -0.96
CA PRO A 859 6.09 30.08 -0.21
C PRO A 859 5.23 29.00 0.46
N VAL A 860 4.00 29.34 0.89
CA VAL A 860 3.06 28.39 1.49
C VAL A 860 1.76 28.42 0.68
N SER A 861 1.62 27.49 -0.24
CA SER A 861 0.43 27.34 -1.07
C SER A 861 -0.05 25.91 -0.97
N ARG A 862 -1.27 25.72 -0.43
CA ARG A 862 -1.94 24.40 -0.37
C ARG A 862 -2.63 24.04 -1.68
N GLU A 863 -2.95 25.05 -2.48
CA GLU A 863 -3.64 24.93 -3.77
C GLU A 863 -3.51 26.22 -4.58
N ARG A 864 -3.80 26.16 -5.89
CA ARG A 864 -3.88 27.37 -6.71
C ARG A 864 -5.09 28.22 -6.28
N LYS A 865 -4.82 29.44 -5.81
CA LYS A 865 -5.84 30.42 -5.48
C LYS A 865 -6.75 30.71 -6.67
N ASN A 866 -8.03 30.95 -6.38
CA ASN A 866 -9.02 31.36 -7.37
C ASN A 866 -8.85 32.84 -7.73
N PHE A 867 -7.73 33.18 -8.37
CA PHE A 867 -7.34 34.55 -8.66
C PHE A 867 -6.45 34.63 -9.91
N VAL A 868 -6.71 35.65 -10.73
CA VAL A 868 -5.81 36.18 -11.76
C VAL A 868 -5.93 37.70 -11.76
N PRO A 869 -4.91 38.43 -12.25
CA PRO A 869 -5.03 39.85 -12.59
C PRO A 869 -6.16 40.17 -13.56
N GLU A 870 -6.64 41.42 -13.53
CA GLU A 870 -7.71 41.88 -14.43
C GLU A 870 -7.31 41.77 -15.91
N ASP A 871 -6.08 42.18 -16.25
CA ASP A 871 -5.52 42.04 -17.60
C ASP A 871 -5.37 40.57 -18.03
N ALA A 872 -5.14 39.66 -17.08
CA ALA A 872 -5.12 38.22 -17.37
C ALA A 872 -6.53 37.68 -17.66
N GLU A 873 -7.54 38.08 -16.89
CA GLU A 873 -8.93 37.69 -17.14
C GLU A 873 -9.43 38.24 -18.47
N GLU A 874 -9.11 39.50 -18.79
CA GLU A 874 -9.46 40.11 -20.08
C GLU A 874 -8.88 39.30 -21.25
N ARG A 875 -7.61 38.89 -21.18
CA ARG A 875 -6.97 38.06 -22.20
C ARG A 875 -7.61 36.68 -22.32
N LEU A 876 -7.95 36.06 -21.18
CA LEU A 876 -8.66 34.78 -21.15
C LEU A 876 -10.02 34.89 -21.86
N ARG A 877 -10.77 35.97 -21.61
CA ARG A 877 -12.07 36.24 -22.26
C ARG A 877 -11.92 36.62 -23.72
N ALA A 878 -10.89 37.38 -24.08
CA ALA A 878 -10.62 37.78 -25.46
C ALA A 878 -10.41 36.56 -26.37
N GLY A 879 -9.58 35.61 -25.96
CA GLY A 879 -9.40 34.36 -26.72
C GLY A 879 -10.63 33.45 -26.69
N LEU A 880 -11.40 33.44 -25.59
CA LEU A 880 -12.69 32.74 -25.60
C LEU A 880 -13.67 33.37 -26.59
N ARG A 881 -13.69 34.70 -26.71
CA ARG A 881 -14.49 35.44 -27.70
C ARG A 881 -14.03 35.20 -29.13
N GLU A 882 -12.73 35.06 -29.33
CA GLU A 882 -12.12 34.72 -30.62
C GLU A 882 -12.56 33.32 -31.10
N MET A 883 -12.69 32.36 -30.18
CA MET A 883 -13.04 30.96 -30.48
C MET A 883 -14.54 30.67 -30.45
N LEU A 884 -15.21 31.05 -29.36
CA LEU A 884 -16.61 30.79 -29.00
C LEU A 884 -17.25 32.05 -28.35
N PRO A 885 -17.61 33.07 -29.14
CA PRO A 885 -18.19 34.31 -28.64
C PRO A 885 -19.42 34.11 -27.75
N GLU A 886 -20.23 33.07 -27.99
CA GLU A 886 -21.42 32.80 -27.18
C GLU A 886 -21.12 32.43 -25.72
N LEU A 887 -19.88 32.04 -25.39
CA LEU A 887 -19.46 31.71 -24.02
C LEU A 887 -18.64 32.82 -23.35
N ALA A 888 -18.19 33.83 -24.08
CA ALA A 888 -17.16 34.77 -23.65
C ALA A 888 -17.54 35.65 -22.45
N ASP A 889 -18.81 36.04 -22.37
CA ASP A 889 -19.32 36.94 -21.33
C ASP A 889 -19.93 36.17 -20.14
N ARG A 890 -19.91 34.83 -20.19
CA ARG A 890 -20.36 33.98 -19.07
C ARG A 890 -19.40 34.13 -17.88
N ALA A 891 -19.94 34.06 -16.66
CA ALA A 891 -19.12 34.08 -15.46
C ALA A 891 -18.18 32.86 -15.44
N LEU A 892 -16.89 33.10 -15.24
CA LEU A 892 -15.91 32.03 -15.12
C LEU A 892 -16.09 31.32 -13.77
N THR A 893 -16.19 30.00 -13.79
CA THR A 893 -16.35 29.20 -12.57
C THR A 893 -15.11 29.27 -11.69
N ARG A 894 -13.94 29.31 -12.34
CA ARG A 894 -12.64 29.43 -11.66
C ARG A 894 -11.63 30.11 -12.57
N VAL A 895 -10.71 30.84 -11.96
CA VAL A 895 -9.50 31.37 -12.57
C VAL A 895 -8.31 31.03 -11.69
N ALA A 896 -7.12 30.85 -12.26
CA ALA A 896 -5.94 30.53 -11.46
C ALA A 896 -4.64 30.95 -12.15
N LEU A 897 -3.64 31.26 -11.35
CA LEU A 897 -2.25 31.37 -11.80
C LEU A 897 -1.52 30.03 -11.64
N CYS A 898 -0.85 29.58 -12.70
CA CYS A 898 -0.04 28.37 -12.74
C CYS A 898 1.44 28.72 -12.97
N TRP A 899 2.33 28.24 -12.09
CA TRP A 899 3.74 28.63 -12.09
C TRP A 899 4.63 27.72 -12.93
N TYR A 900 5.42 28.32 -13.82
CA TYR A 900 6.44 27.67 -14.64
C TYR A 900 7.84 28.08 -14.20
N THR A 901 8.83 27.34 -14.68
CA THR A 901 10.25 27.69 -14.61
C THR A 901 10.73 27.87 -16.04
N ASP A 902 10.83 29.11 -16.47
CA ASP A 902 11.29 29.47 -17.81
C ASP A 902 12.81 29.56 -17.82
N THR A 903 13.43 29.19 -18.94
CA THR A 903 14.85 29.41 -19.22
C THR A 903 15.00 30.42 -20.37
N PRO A 904 16.15 31.13 -20.49
CA PRO A 904 16.38 32.10 -21.57
C PRO A 904 16.14 31.56 -22.98
N THR A 905 16.46 30.29 -23.22
CA THR A 905 16.35 29.63 -24.52
C THR A 905 15.11 28.77 -24.68
N GLY A 906 14.30 28.62 -23.62
CA GLY A 906 13.18 27.68 -23.60
C GLY A 906 13.60 26.22 -23.41
N ASP A 907 14.88 25.96 -23.16
CA ASP A 907 15.44 24.62 -22.95
C ASP A 907 15.26 24.08 -21.53
N PHE A 908 15.25 22.75 -21.39
CA PHE A 908 15.36 22.09 -20.08
C PHE A 908 16.70 22.35 -19.41
N ILE A 909 16.75 22.17 -18.09
CA ILE A 909 18.01 22.05 -17.33
C ILE A 909 18.07 20.64 -16.75
N MET A 910 19.13 19.91 -17.10
CA MET A 910 19.43 18.55 -16.65
C MET A 910 20.94 18.44 -16.40
N ASP A 911 21.43 19.09 -15.35
CA ASP A 911 22.87 19.19 -15.07
C ASP A 911 23.15 19.39 -13.57
N TYR A 912 24.40 19.22 -13.16
CA TYR A 912 24.83 19.47 -11.79
C TYR A 912 24.90 20.96 -11.48
N HIS A 913 24.49 21.34 -10.27
CA HIS A 913 24.55 22.72 -9.81
C HIS A 913 26.01 23.18 -9.65
N PRO A 914 26.37 24.41 -10.08
CA PRO A 914 27.75 24.89 -10.03
C PRO A 914 28.34 24.94 -8.61
N ASP A 915 27.54 25.32 -7.62
CA ASP A 915 28.00 25.43 -6.22
C ASP A 915 27.95 24.12 -5.44
N TYR A 916 27.19 23.11 -5.89
CA TYR A 916 26.91 21.91 -5.10
C TYR A 916 27.27 20.65 -5.89
N LYS A 917 28.37 19.98 -5.51
CA LYS A 917 28.94 18.90 -6.33
C LYS A 917 28.04 17.66 -6.43
N ASN A 918 27.16 17.44 -5.46
CA ASN A 918 26.23 16.32 -5.41
C ASN A 918 24.76 16.73 -5.56
N LEU A 919 24.49 17.94 -6.07
CA LEU A 919 23.14 18.39 -6.44
C LEU A 919 22.96 18.38 -7.96
N PHE A 920 22.06 17.54 -8.44
CA PHE A 920 21.62 17.51 -9.83
C PHE A 920 20.32 18.29 -9.97
N VAL A 921 20.20 19.14 -10.99
CA VAL A 921 19.03 19.97 -11.25
C VAL A 921 18.28 19.42 -12.45
N GLY A 922 17.01 19.07 -12.24
CA GLY A 922 16.06 18.68 -13.29
C GLY A 922 14.89 19.65 -13.35
N GLY A 923 14.89 20.54 -14.33
CA GLY A 923 13.90 21.62 -14.40
C GLY A 923 13.94 22.39 -15.71
N GLY A 924 13.66 23.70 -15.63
CA GLY A 924 13.62 24.56 -16.82
C GLY A 924 12.51 24.17 -17.80
N GLY A 925 11.40 23.63 -17.29
CA GLY A 925 10.37 23.04 -18.13
C GLY A 925 9.64 24.03 -19.06
N SER A 926 9.88 25.34 -18.96
CA SER A 926 9.50 26.41 -19.88
C SER A 926 8.06 26.35 -20.41
N GLY A 927 7.15 25.82 -19.59
CA GLY A 927 5.73 25.63 -19.91
C GLY A 927 5.40 24.47 -20.87
N HIS A 928 6.36 23.62 -21.23
CA HIS A 928 6.16 22.56 -22.23
C HIS A 928 6.57 21.13 -21.80
N ALA A 929 7.12 20.92 -20.59
CA ALA A 929 7.75 19.66 -20.20
C ALA A 929 6.78 18.48 -19.98
N PHE A 930 5.53 18.73 -19.60
CA PHE A 930 4.60 17.66 -19.19
C PHE A 930 4.39 16.60 -20.28
N LYS A 931 4.32 17.01 -21.55
CA LYS A 931 4.09 16.09 -22.67
C LYS A 931 5.19 15.04 -22.82
N PHE A 932 6.39 15.31 -22.29
CA PHE A 932 7.53 14.41 -22.34
C PHE A 932 7.50 13.35 -21.23
N LEU A 933 6.49 13.34 -20.34
CA LEU A 933 6.37 12.39 -19.23
C LEU A 933 6.77 10.95 -19.59
N PRO A 934 6.35 10.35 -20.73
CA PRO A 934 6.69 8.97 -21.06
C PRO A 934 8.17 8.70 -21.37
N VAL A 935 8.98 9.74 -21.61
CA VAL A 935 10.41 9.66 -21.99
C VAL A 935 11.32 10.46 -21.07
N LEU A 936 10.76 11.35 -20.23
CA LEU A 936 11.53 12.31 -19.44
C LEU A 936 12.45 11.64 -18.42
N GLY A 937 12.01 10.53 -17.84
CA GLY A 937 12.81 9.76 -16.87
C GLY A 937 14.11 9.24 -17.46
N GLU A 938 14.06 8.71 -18.69
CA GLU A 938 15.24 8.22 -19.42
C GLU A 938 16.26 9.35 -19.66
N CYS A 939 15.78 10.55 -20.02
CA CYS A 939 16.62 11.74 -20.18
C CYS A 939 17.26 12.15 -18.85
N MET A 940 16.46 12.23 -17.78
CA MET A 940 16.90 12.61 -16.44
C MET A 940 17.99 11.67 -15.90
N ALA A 941 17.75 10.35 -15.96
CA ALA A 941 18.72 9.36 -15.50
C ALA A 941 19.99 9.37 -16.36
N SER A 942 19.86 9.49 -17.68
CA SER A 942 21.01 9.59 -18.58
C SER A 942 21.85 10.83 -18.29
N ALA A 943 21.22 11.97 -18.03
CA ALA A 943 21.89 13.22 -17.70
C ALA A 943 22.62 13.15 -16.35
N TRP A 944 21.94 12.64 -15.33
CA TRP A 944 22.51 12.46 -13.99
C TRP A 944 23.78 11.59 -14.01
N LYS A 945 23.79 10.54 -14.85
CA LYS A 945 24.94 9.66 -15.09
C LYS A 945 25.95 10.19 -16.10
N LYS A 946 25.76 11.41 -16.63
CA LYS A 946 26.59 12.04 -17.68
C LYS A 946 26.71 11.19 -18.96
N LYS A 947 25.61 10.55 -19.36
CA LYS A 947 25.48 9.69 -20.55
C LYS A 947 24.60 10.28 -21.65
N LEU A 948 24.12 11.51 -21.49
CA LEU A 948 23.42 12.20 -22.58
C LEU A 948 24.34 12.40 -23.79
N PRO A 949 23.82 12.33 -25.02
CA PRO A 949 24.54 12.78 -26.20
C PRO A 949 25.06 14.21 -26.02
N ASN A 950 26.29 14.50 -26.45
CA ASN A 950 26.96 15.79 -26.22
C ASN A 950 26.11 17.01 -26.63
N HIS A 951 25.37 16.92 -27.74
CA HIS A 951 24.51 18.04 -28.18
C HIS A 951 23.35 18.31 -27.22
N LEU A 952 22.78 17.28 -26.58
CA LEU A 952 21.75 17.45 -25.55
C LEU A 952 22.35 17.88 -24.21
N ALA A 953 23.52 17.34 -23.83
CA ALA A 953 24.22 17.74 -22.62
C ALA A 953 24.58 19.24 -22.67
N GLU A 954 25.08 19.74 -23.81
CA GLU A 954 25.36 21.17 -24.00
C GLU A 954 24.10 22.03 -24.07
N LYS A 955 23.01 21.51 -24.65
CA LYS A 955 21.72 22.20 -24.73
C LYS A 955 21.02 22.32 -23.38
N TRP A 956 21.14 21.31 -22.52
CA TRP A 956 20.43 21.23 -21.23
C TRP A 956 21.32 21.49 -20.01
N LYS A 957 22.50 22.09 -20.21
CA LYS A 957 23.42 22.41 -19.12
C LYS A 957 22.91 23.54 -18.22
N PHE A 958 23.52 23.66 -17.05
CA PHE A 958 23.27 24.78 -16.17
C PHE A 958 24.10 26.01 -16.58
N HIS A 959 23.45 27.08 -17.05
CA HIS A 959 24.13 28.27 -17.62
C HIS A 959 24.40 29.38 -16.61
N THR A 960 25.63 29.54 -16.13
CA THR A 960 26.01 30.62 -15.19
C THR A 960 26.38 31.93 -15.87
N GLU A 961 26.61 31.95 -17.19
CA GLU A 961 27.00 33.14 -17.95
C GLU A 961 25.92 34.25 -18.01
N TYR A 962 24.74 33.95 -17.49
CA TYR A 962 23.60 34.86 -17.41
C TYR A 962 23.58 35.72 -16.15
N GLU A 963 24.41 35.41 -15.15
CA GLU A 963 24.34 36.02 -13.80
C GLU A 963 24.34 37.55 -13.82
N HIS A 964 25.17 38.16 -14.67
CA HIS A 964 25.35 39.61 -14.73
C HIS A 964 24.54 40.29 -15.83
N ARG A 965 23.69 39.56 -16.55
CA ARG A 965 22.82 40.14 -17.57
C ARG A 965 21.56 40.73 -16.93
N VAL A 966 21.17 41.91 -17.39
CA VAL A 966 20.03 42.67 -16.84
C VAL A 966 18.70 41.97 -17.11
N ASP A 967 18.48 41.47 -18.31
CA ASP A 967 17.36 40.59 -18.66
C ASP A 967 17.83 39.54 -19.66
N THR A 968 17.61 38.26 -19.34
CA THR A 968 17.95 37.11 -20.19
C THR A 968 16.73 36.47 -20.81
N PHE A 969 15.53 36.83 -20.36
CA PHE A 969 14.29 36.20 -20.74
C PHE A 969 13.60 37.07 -21.78
N LEU A 970 14.24 37.17 -22.95
CA LEU A 970 13.81 37.92 -24.14
C LEU A 970 12.93 37.08 -25.08
N GLY A 971 12.45 35.93 -24.60
CA GLY A 971 11.57 35.04 -25.34
C GLY A 971 12.32 34.14 -26.31
N ASP A 972 11.90 32.88 -26.36
CA ASP A 972 12.37 31.85 -27.30
C ASP A 972 11.58 31.87 -28.63
N GLY A 973 10.77 32.91 -28.84
CA GLY A 973 9.79 32.98 -29.91
C GLY A 973 8.56 32.09 -29.67
N SER A 974 8.34 31.59 -28.44
CA SER A 974 7.15 30.83 -28.06
C SER A 974 6.12 31.45 -27.17
N ARG A 975 6.39 32.68 -26.74
CA ARG A 975 5.48 33.47 -25.94
C ARG A 975 4.80 34.53 -26.79
N GLY A 976 3.48 34.44 -26.86
CA GLY A 976 2.61 35.45 -27.47
C GLY A 976 2.10 36.47 -26.45
N GLY A 977 1.49 37.54 -26.96
CA GLY A 977 0.85 38.58 -26.17
C GLY A 977 1.82 39.63 -25.59
N PRO A 978 1.34 40.45 -24.62
CA PRO A 978 2.10 41.55 -24.06
C PRO A 978 3.32 41.08 -23.26
N GLU A 979 4.27 41.98 -23.06
CA GLU A 979 5.49 41.77 -22.28
C GLU A 979 5.20 41.28 -20.85
N ARG A 980 6.20 40.62 -20.26
CA ARG A 980 6.16 40.08 -18.90
C ARG A 980 5.87 41.20 -17.89
N ARG A 981 4.95 40.96 -16.96
CA ARG A 981 4.54 41.95 -15.96
C ARG A 981 4.82 41.48 -14.54
N GLU A 982 5.35 42.37 -13.69
CA GLU A 982 5.42 42.12 -12.25
C GLU A 982 4.04 42.33 -11.59
N LEU A 983 3.64 41.41 -10.71
CA LEU A 983 2.41 41.57 -9.93
C LEU A 983 2.54 42.78 -9.00
N SER A 984 1.51 43.63 -8.99
CA SER A 984 1.41 44.76 -8.07
C SER A 984 1.30 44.28 -6.62
N ALA A 985 1.56 45.17 -5.65
CA ALA A 985 1.45 44.83 -4.24
C ALA A 985 0.07 44.30 -3.84
N ALA A 986 -1.01 44.86 -4.40
CA ALA A 986 -2.38 44.43 -4.13
C ALA A 986 -2.67 43.03 -4.73
N GLU A 987 -2.20 42.76 -5.94
CA GLU A 987 -2.35 41.44 -6.58
C GLU A 987 -1.54 40.37 -5.84
N LYS A 988 -0.31 40.71 -5.41
CA LYS A 988 0.51 39.84 -4.56
C LYS A 988 -0.19 39.52 -3.25
N ALA A 989 -0.78 40.51 -2.57
CA ALA A 989 -1.52 40.27 -1.33
C ALA A 989 -2.74 39.34 -1.53
N LYS A 990 -3.47 39.47 -2.65
CA LYS A 990 -4.56 38.54 -3.00
C LYS A 990 -4.06 37.13 -3.24
N LEU A 991 -2.91 36.99 -3.91
CA LEU A 991 -2.29 35.70 -4.19
C LEU A 991 -1.70 35.03 -2.95
N ASP A 992 -1.07 35.81 -2.07
CA ASP A 992 -0.40 35.34 -0.86
C ASP A 992 -1.35 35.06 0.31
N GLY A 993 -2.61 35.53 0.23
CA GLY A 993 -3.62 35.43 1.28
C GLY A 993 -3.50 36.58 2.27
N GLY A 994 -4.32 37.62 2.07
CA GLY A 994 -4.38 38.79 2.94
C GLY A 994 -5.01 38.48 4.30
N GLU A 995 -4.26 37.87 5.20
CA GLU A 995 -4.43 37.94 6.67
C GLU A 995 -3.16 37.36 7.34
N ARG A 996 -2.04 38.10 7.25
CA ARG A 996 -0.86 37.92 8.13
C ARG A 996 -1.11 38.48 9.55
N SER A 997 -2.36 38.63 9.99
CA SER A 997 -2.69 39.06 11.35
C SER A 997 -3.26 37.89 12.14
N LYS A 998 -2.46 37.42 13.12
CA LYS A 998 -2.72 36.34 14.08
C LYS A 998 -2.27 34.94 13.63
N LEU A 999 -0.96 34.74 13.51
CA LEU A 999 -0.27 33.52 13.93
C LEU A 999 1.15 33.87 14.35
#